data_AF-A0A174YVN6-F1
#
_entry.id   AF-A0A174YVN6-F1
#
_cell.length_a   1.000
_cell.length_b   1.000
_cell.length_c   1.000
_cell.angle_alpha   90.00
_cell.angle_beta   90.00
_cell.angle_gamma   90.00
#
_symmetry.space_group_name_H-M   'P 1'
#
loop_
_entity.id
_entity.type
_entity.pdbx_description
1 polymer ?
#
loop_
_entity_poly.entity_id
_entity_poly.type
_entity_poly.pdbx_seq_one_letter_code
_entity_poly.pdbx_strand_id
1 'polypeptide(L)'
;MDEHIFDKVQEVDMQKTMENYYIDYAMSVIASRALPDVRDGLKPVQRRILYSMIELNNGPDKPHRKCARIVGDTMGKYHPHGDSSIYEALVKLAQDFNTRYPLVDGHGNFGSVDGDGAAAMRYTEARLSKISMEMTRDLNKDTVDFIPNFDETEKEPTVLPSRYPNLLCNGTSGIAVGMATNIPPHNLREVIGAVVKMIDNKVEEDRDTTIEEILDIVKGPDFPTGGTIIGKLGIEEAYRTGRAKIKVRAVTNIEPMNNGKNRIVVTELPYMVNKAKLIEKIAELVRDKKIDGITDLRDESDREGMRIAIELRRDVNPNIILNQLYKHTQLQDTFGVIMLALVDNQPKVLNLYDMLKYYLLHQEEVVTRRTKFDLNKAEERAHILEGLMIALDNIDRVISIIRGSANVQIAKESLIAEFALSEAQAQAIVDMRLRALTGLERSKLEAELKELHEKIKEYKAILADKKLLLGVIKTEISEIADKYGDDRRTSIGYDEYDISMEDLIPDEPCVIARTNLGYVKRMTPDNFKSQHRGGKGIKGMQTIDDDYIKDLFMTTSHHVLTFFTNTGRAYKLKAYEIPEASRTSRGTAIINLLQLAPGETITAVVPVKIDTLQDTDYLFMATKKGIVKKTPVKDFANIRKTGIQAINLREDDELIEVKLTDDQAEILMVTMLGQCIRFKETDVRPTGRSAMGVIGMSLMDEDEVVGVQVSTQGDTMLIVSENGMGKRTDIDEYTVQHRGGKGVKCYKITEKTGNVVGAKAVDDSREVMLITTEGIIIRLQCSDISNLGRITSGVKLINLDEGIKVATIAKVRKQPADEDGKDAEGFEEDTDKTVESED
;
A
#
# COMPACT_ATOMS: atom_id res chain seq x y z
N MET A 1 -20.30 74.23 35.39
CA MET A 1 -19.37 73.93 34.27
C MET A 1 -18.11 73.42 34.92
N ASP A 2 -17.86 72.12 34.83
CA ASP A 2 -16.61 71.53 35.30
C ASP A 2 -15.53 71.75 34.23
N GLU A 3 -14.41 72.36 34.63
CA GLU A 3 -13.31 72.82 33.77
C GLU A 3 -12.25 71.74 33.45
N HIS A 4 -12.59 70.46 33.54
CA HIS A 4 -11.66 69.36 33.21
C HIS A 4 -12.29 68.30 32.30
N ILE A 5 -12.59 68.71 31.06
CA ILE A 5 -12.79 67.81 29.92
C ILE A 5 -11.64 68.09 28.93
N PHE A 6 -10.46 67.52 29.21
CA PHE A 6 -9.38 67.36 28.24
C PHE A 6 -8.99 65.89 28.20
N ASP A 7 -8.66 65.41 27.00
CA ASP A 7 -8.32 64.03 26.64
C ASP A 7 -7.47 63.32 27.71
N LYS A 8 -8.05 62.32 28.38
CA LYS A 8 -7.29 61.39 29.23
C LYS A 8 -6.40 60.53 28.34
N VAL A 9 -5.15 60.96 28.16
CA VAL A 9 -4.10 60.10 27.61
C VAL A 9 -3.84 58.98 28.62
N GLN A 10 -4.23 57.76 28.26
CA GLN A 10 -3.89 56.56 29.02
C GLN A 10 -2.56 56.02 28.52
N GLU A 11 -1.51 56.12 29.33
CA GLU A 11 -0.27 55.41 29.05
C GLU A 11 -0.52 53.91 29.12
N VAL A 12 -0.22 53.22 28.04
CA VAL A 12 -0.35 51.76 27.92
C VAL A 12 1.03 51.14 27.84
N ASP A 13 1.27 50.11 28.65
CA ASP A 13 2.50 49.33 28.60
C ASP A 13 2.58 48.59 27.26
N MET A 14 3.61 48.86 26.46
CA MET A 14 3.73 48.33 25.10
C MET A 14 3.81 46.80 25.09
N GLN A 15 4.56 46.20 26.01
CA GLN A 15 4.75 44.75 26.05
C GLN A 15 3.43 44.05 26.36
N LYS A 16 2.76 44.46 27.45
CA LYS A 16 1.46 43.91 27.86
C LYS A 16 0.39 44.13 26.80
N THR A 17 0.41 45.29 26.15
CA THR A 17 -0.55 45.62 25.08
C THR A 17 -0.33 44.73 23.85
N MET A 18 0.91 44.52 23.45
CA MET A 18 1.25 43.61 22.35
C MET A 18 0.90 42.15 22.68
N GLU A 19 1.19 41.68 23.90
CA GLU A 19 0.82 40.34 24.37
C GLU A 19 -0.70 40.14 24.31
N ASN A 20 -1.47 41.07 24.86
CA ASN A 20 -2.93 41.00 24.88
C ASN A 20 -3.52 40.97 23.45
N TYR A 21 -3.16 41.93 22.59
CA TYR A 21 -3.70 41.98 21.23
C TYR A 21 -3.27 40.78 20.38
N TYR A 22 -2.05 40.28 20.57
CA TYR A 22 -1.59 39.09 19.88
C TYR A 22 -2.34 37.84 20.33
N ILE A 23 -2.58 37.66 21.64
CA ILE A 23 -3.36 36.55 22.19
C ILE A 23 -4.81 36.60 21.70
N ASP A 24 -5.47 37.76 21.75
CA ASP A 24 -6.85 37.91 21.29
C ASP A 24 -6.99 37.55 19.80
N TYR A 25 -6.08 38.05 18.97
CA TYR A 25 -6.03 37.70 17.54
C TYR A 25 -5.77 36.21 17.33
N ALA A 26 -4.79 35.63 18.04
CA ALA A 26 -4.45 34.22 17.93
C ALA A 26 -5.64 33.32 18.33
N MET A 27 -6.30 33.62 19.45
CA MET A 27 -7.48 32.88 19.92
C MET A 27 -8.63 32.97 18.92
N SER A 28 -8.91 34.16 18.38
CA SER A 28 -9.93 34.34 17.33
C SER A 28 -9.65 33.50 16.09
N VAL A 29 -8.40 33.48 15.62
CA VAL A 29 -8.01 32.69 14.43
C VAL A 29 -8.11 31.18 14.70
N ILE A 30 -7.70 30.72 15.89
CA ILE A 30 -7.74 29.31 16.29
C ILE A 30 -9.19 28.83 16.40
N ALA A 31 -10.03 29.52 17.19
CA ALA A 31 -11.37 29.06 17.53
C ALA A 31 -12.42 29.35 16.45
N SER A 32 -12.27 30.44 15.69
CA SER A 32 -13.33 30.97 14.83
C SER A 32 -12.95 31.12 13.35
N ARG A 33 -11.83 30.55 12.90
CA ARG A 33 -11.41 30.66 11.49
C ARG A 33 -10.76 29.40 10.92
N ALA A 34 -9.63 28.98 11.48
CA ALA A 34 -8.72 28.08 10.79
C ALA A 34 -8.99 26.59 11.01
N LEU A 35 -9.52 26.23 12.18
CA LEU A 35 -9.72 24.85 12.61
C LEU A 35 -11.20 24.44 12.51
N PRO A 36 -11.49 23.17 12.17
CA PRO A 36 -12.84 22.62 12.19
C PRO A 36 -13.29 22.32 13.62
N ASP A 37 -14.60 22.27 13.84
CA ASP A 37 -15.20 21.63 15.02
C ASP A 37 -15.19 20.11 14.85
N VAL A 38 -14.87 19.34 15.90
CA VAL A 38 -14.82 17.87 15.84
C VAL A 38 -16.18 17.23 15.50
N ARG A 39 -17.28 17.90 15.84
CA ARG A 39 -18.64 17.36 15.77
C ARG A 39 -19.21 17.33 14.35
N ASP A 40 -19.05 18.42 13.60
CA ASP A 40 -19.54 18.54 12.21
C ASP A 40 -18.42 18.62 11.16
N GLY A 41 -17.17 18.79 11.59
CA GLY A 41 -16.01 18.90 10.72
C GLY A 41 -15.92 20.18 9.91
N LEU A 42 -16.73 21.20 10.21
CA LEU A 42 -16.79 22.43 9.44
C LEU A 42 -16.07 23.58 10.12
N LYS A 43 -15.46 24.43 9.29
CA LYS A 43 -15.02 25.77 9.69
C LYS A 43 -16.21 26.73 9.69
N PRO A 44 -16.15 27.86 10.41
CA PRO A 44 -17.27 28.80 10.48
C PRO A 44 -17.76 29.29 9.12
N VAL A 45 -16.86 29.61 8.17
CA VAL A 45 -17.26 30.02 6.81
C VAL A 45 -18.05 28.94 6.08
N GLN A 46 -17.65 27.67 6.20
CA GLN A 46 -18.34 26.55 5.53
C GLN A 46 -19.72 26.32 6.15
N ARG A 47 -19.80 26.34 7.50
CA ARG A 47 -21.08 26.21 8.23
C ARG A 47 -22.07 27.30 7.84
N ARG A 48 -21.62 28.55 7.79
CA ARG A 48 -22.43 29.72 7.43
C ARG A 48 -22.92 29.68 5.99
N ILE A 49 -22.09 29.21 5.05
CA ILE A 49 -22.51 29.00 3.66
C ILE A 49 -23.65 27.98 3.59
N LEU A 50 -23.50 26.81 4.22
CA LEU A 50 -24.54 25.78 4.20
C LEU A 50 -25.83 26.26 4.88
N TYR A 51 -25.72 26.96 6.02
CA TYR A 51 -26.86 27.52 6.73
C TYR A 51 -27.60 28.58 5.90
N SER A 52 -26.89 29.55 5.33
CA SER A 52 -27.48 30.56 4.43
C SER A 52 -28.18 29.92 3.22
N MET A 53 -27.59 28.86 2.63
CA MET A 53 -28.23 28.15 1.52
C MET A 53 -29.56 27.47 1.91
N ILE A 54 -29.69 27.02 3.16
CA ILE A 54 -30.93 26.42 3.67
C ILE A 54 -31.99 27.49 3.91
N GLU A 55 -31.63 28.60 4.52
CA GLU A 55 -32.56 29.72 4.71
C GLU A 55 -33.05 30.30 3.38
N LEU A 56 -32.17 30.33 2.38
CA LEU A 56 -32.54 30.70 1.02
C LEU A 56 -33.47 29.67 0.35
N ASN A 57 -33.74 28.52 0.98
CA ASN A 57 -34.44 27.38 0.41
C ASN A 57 -33.80 26.95 -0.92
N ASN A 58 -32.48 26.72 -0.89
CA ASN A 58 -31.65 26.35 -2.04
C ASN A 58 -31.24 24.86 -1.99
N GLY A 59 -32.22 24.00 -1.77
CA GLY A 59 -32.05 22.55 -1.70
C GLY A 59 -31.81 21.86 -3.05
N PRO A 60 -31.48 20.55 -3.05
CA PRO A 60 -31.22 19.76 -4.26
C PRO A 60 -32.43 19.62 -5.19
N ASP A 61 -33.64 19.83 -4.67
CA ASP A 61 -34.91 19.80 -5.41
C ASP A 61 -35.20 21.13 -6.14
N LYS A 62 -34.40 22.18 -5.89
CA LYS A 62 -34.56 23.50 -6.51
C LYS A 62 -33.57 23.71 -7.66
N PRO A 63 -33.87 24.63 -8.59
CA PRO A 63 -32.91 25.10 -9.58
C PRO A 63 -31.69 25.75 -8.92
N HIS A 64 -30.55 25.70 -9.59
CA HIS A 64 -29.35 26.41 -9.15
C HIS A 64 -29.60 27.91 -9.04
N ARG A 65 -28.89 28.56 -8.11
CA ARG A 65 -28.94 30.02 -7.91
C ARG A 65 -27.55 30.61 -8.12
N LYS A 66 -27.49 31.86 -8.60
CA LYS A 66 -26.23 32.59 -8.78
C LYS A 66 -25.41 32.59 -7.49
N CYS A 67 -24.13 32.21 -7.59
CA CYS A 67 -23.22 32.17 -6.45
C CYS A 67 -23.11 33.55 -5.78
N ALA A 68 -23.16 34.65 -6.55
CA ALA A 68 -23.20 36.00 -6.02
C ALA A 68 -24.33 36.26 -5.00
N ARG A 69 -25.50 35.63 -5.19
CA ARG A 69 -26.62 35.75 -4.24
C ARG A 69 -26.34 35.01 -2.94
N ILE A 70 -25.77 33.81 -3.03
CA ILE A 70 -25.43 32.97 -1.87
C ILE A 70 -24.33 33.66 -1.05
N VAL A 71 -23.28 34.13 -1.72
CA VAL A 71 -22.17 34.86 -1.12
C VAL A 71 -22.67 36.15 -0.46
N GLY A 72 -23.53 36.92 -1.14
CA GLY A 72 -24.10 38.15 -0.61
C GLY A 72 -24.95 37.93 0.66
N ASP A 73 -25.80 36.89 0.67
CA ASP A 73 -26.63 36.57 1.84
C ASP A 73 -25.77 36.06 3.02
N THR A 74 -24.81 35.17 2.74
CA THR A 74 -23.86 34.68 3.75
C THR A 74 -23.05 35.83 4.35
N MET A 75 -22.57 36.75 3.52
CA MET A 75 -21.78 37.91 3.95
C MET A 75 -22.62 38.88 4.77
N GLY A 76 -23.83 39.20 4.29
CA GLY A 76 -24.70 40.18 4.91
C GLY A 76 -25.24 39.75 6.28
N LYS A 77 -25.51 38.46 6.47
CA LYS A 77 -26.12 37.95 7.70
C LYS A 77 -25.13 37.30 8.67
N TYR A 78 -24.14 36.56 8.17
CA TYR A 78 -23.39 35.61 9.01
C TYR A 78 -21.87 35.81 8.99
N HIS A 79 -21.29 36.17 7.86
CA HIS A 79 -19.84 36.18 7.69
C HIS A 79 -19.33 37.57 7.27
N PRO A 80 -19.01 38.46 8.24
CA PRO A 80 -18.62 39.85 7.99
C PRO A 80 -17.16 39.97 7.52
N HIS A 81 -16.81 39.21 6.49
CA HIS A 81 -15.50 39.15 5.84
C HIS A 81 -15.67 39.23 4.32
N GLY A 82 -14.55 39.39 3.60
CA GLY A 82 -14.57 39.57 2.15
C GLY A 82 -15.33 38.47 1.40
N ASP A 83 -16.05 38.90 0.36
CA ASP A 83 -16.80 38.05 -0.57
C ASP A 83 -15.91 36.97 -1.22
N SER A 84 -14.65 37.30 -1.51
CA SER A 84 -13.67 36.37 -2.08
C SER A 84 -13.47 35.11 -1.23
N SER A 85 -13.31 35.26 0.09
CA SER A 85 -13.09 34.12 1.00
C SER A 85 -14.30 33.20 1.09
N ILE A 86 -15.51 33.76 1.05
CA ILE A 86 -16.77 33.00 1.05
C ILE A 86 -16.91 32.27 -0.28
N TYR A 87 -16.66 32.94 -1.40
CA TYR A 87 -16.76 32.34 -2.73
C TYR A 87 -15.74 31.22 -2.94
N GLU A 88 -14.49 31.41 -2.51
CA GLU A 88 -13.45 30.36 -2.56
C GLU A 88 -13.84 29.14 -1.72
N ALA A 89 -14.41 29.34 -0.53
CA ALA A 89 -14.90 28.25 0.30
C ALA A 89 -16.06 27.51 -0.39
N LEU A 90 -17.02 28.24 -0.96
CA LEU A 90 -18.14 27.67 -1.71
C LEU A 90 -17.66 26.86 -2.92
N VAL A 91 -16.70 27.39 -3.67
CA VAL A 91 -16.10 26.70 -4.83
C VAL A 91 -15.44 25.38 -4.40
N LYS A 92 -14.64 25.40 -3.33
CA LYS A 92 -13.99 24.19 -2.81
C LYS A 92 -14.99 23.12 -2.36
N LEU A 93 -16.13 23.52 -1.79
CA LEU A 93 -17.20 22.60 -1.39
C LEU A 93 -17.91 21.94 -2.59
N ALA A 94 -17.76 22.50 -3.79
CA ALA A 94 -18.36 21.99 -5.03
C ALA A 94 -17.38 21.18 -5.90
N GLN A 95 -16.07 21.33 -5.70
CA GLN A 95 -15.03 20.64 -6.47
C GLN A 95 -14.91 19.17 -6.03
N ASP A 96 -15.19 18.25 -6.94
CA ASP A 96 -15.13 16.79 -6.73
C ASP A 96 -13.71 16.22 -6.59
N PHE A 97 -12.70 16.92 -7.12
CA PHE A 97 -11.28 16.62 -6.94
C PHE A 97 -10.69 17.16 -5.63
N ASN A 98 -11.42 18.04 -4.94
CA ASN A 98 -10.99 18.65 -3.67
C ASN A 98 -11.81 18.15 -2.48
N THR A 99 -13.11 17.90 -2.65
CA THR A 99 -14.00 17.41 -1.58
C THR A 99 -14.49 16.02 -1.95
N ARG A 100 -14.23 15.02 -1.09
CA ARG A 100 -14.55 13.61 -1.35
C ARG A 100 -16.05 13.35 -1.55
N TYR A 101 -16.87 14.04 -0.77
CA TYR A 101 -18.33 14.09 -0.85
C TYR A 101 -18.77 15.57 -0.92
N PRO A 102 -18.87 16.15 -2.14
CA PRO A 102 -19.19 17.57 -2.33
C PRO A 102 -20.45 17.99 -1.58
N LEU A 103 -20.36 19.11 -0.85
CA LEU A 103 -21.49 19.66 -0.08
C LEU A 103 -22.31 20.67 -0.91
N VAL A 104 -21.76 21.12 -2.03
CA VAL A 104 -22.39 22.04 -2.96
C VAL A 104 -22.43 21.38 -4.33
N ASP A 105 -23.58 21.46 -4.99
CA ASP A 105 -23.75 21.12 -6.40
C ASP A 105 -23.58 22.39 -7.23
N GLY A 106 -22.48 22.46 -7.98
CA GLY A 106 -22.06 23.65 -8.74
C GLY A 106 -22.36 23.51 -10.24
N HIS A 107 -22.86 24.58 -10.85
CA HIS A 107 -23.11 24.68 -12.28
C HIS A 107 -22.30 25.82 -12.91
N GLY A 108 -21.50 25.48 -13.93
CA GLY A 108 -20.55 26.37 -14.58
C GLY A 108 -19.09 25.96 -14.33
N ASN A 109 -18.15 26.85 -14.60
CA ASN A 109 -16.73 26.57 -14.36
C ASN A 109 -16.36 26.81 -12.88
N PHE A 110 -16.19 25.72 -12.13
CA PHE A 110 -15.75 25.71 -10.72
C PHE A 110 -14.26 25.43 -10.56
N GLY A 111 -13.47 25.59 -11.61
CA GLY A 111 -12.04 25.29 -11.64
C GLY A 111 -11.74 23.85 -12.04
N SER A 112 -10.46 23.54 -12.17
CA SER A 112 -9.96 22.26 -12.68
C SER A 112 -8.74 21.78 -11.87
N VAL A 113 -8.37 20.51 -12.06
CA VAL A 113 -7.14 19.92 -11.49
C VAL A 113 -5.86 20.58 -12.07
N ASP A 114 -5.98 21.30 -13.19
CA ASP A 114 -4.91 22.12 -13.78
C ASP A 114 -4.56 23.36 -12.95
N GLY A 115 -5.39 23.69 -11.96
CA GLY A 115 -5.24 24.90 -11.14
C GLY A 115 -5.86 26.14 -11.74
N ASP A 116 -6.70 25.99 -12.77
CA ASP A 116 -7.57 27.06 -13.20
C ASP A 116 -8.52 27.40 -12.06
N GLY A 117 -8.58 28.68 -11.71
CA GLY A 117 -9.56 29.17 -10.75
C GLY A 117 -10.99 29.04 -11.29
N ALA A 118 -11.97 29.05 -10.39
CA ALA A 118 -13.37 29.15 -10.79
C ALA A 118 -13.64 30.45 -11.55
N ALA A 119 -14.61 30.41 -12.45
CA ALA A 119 -15.14 31.63 -13.06
C ALA A 119 -15.72 32.57 -12.00
N ALA A 120 -15.85 33.86 -12.30
CA ALA A 120 -16.41 34.82 -11.35
C ALA A 120 -17.84 34.43 -10.90
N MET A 121 -18.18 34.70 -9.63
CA MET A 121 -19.45 34.34 -8.98
C MET A 121 -20.74 34.84 -9.66
N ARG A 122 -20.61 35.75 -10.64
CA ARG A 122 -21.70 36.22 -11.49
C ARG A 122 -22.10 35.23 -12.58
N TYR A 123 -21.19 34.33 -12.97
CA TYR A 123 -21.40 33.33 -14.01
C TYR A 123 -21.79 31.99 -13.43
N THR A 124 -21.17 31.59 -12.33
CA THR A 124 -21.44 30.31 -11.65
C THR A 124 -22.75 30.33 -10.87
N GLU A 125 -23.35 29.15 -10.77
CA GLU A 125 -24.55 28.90 -9.99
C GLU A 125 -24.33 27.69 -9.07
N ALA A 126 -25.01 27.65 -7.94
CA ALA A 126 -24.86 26.59 -6.95
C ALA A 126 -26.18 26.29 -6.22
N ARG A 127 -26.28 25.08 -5.70
CA ARG A 127 -27.29 24.61 -4.74
C ARG A 127 -26.70 23.58 -3.79
N LEU A 128 -27.44 23.20 -2.75
CA LEU A 128 -26.97 22.14 -1.86
C LEU A 128 -26.92 20.80 -2.60
N SER A 129 -25.88 20.02 -2.34
CA SER A 129 -25.83 18.63 -2.79
C SER A 129 -26.81 17.77 -1.99
N LYS A 130 -27.13 16.57 -2.49
CA LYS A 130 -28.08 15.68 -1.81
C LYS A 130 -27.61 15.27 -0.42
N ILE A 131 -26.32 14.99 -0.25
CA ILE A 131 -25.75 14.57 1.04
C ILE A 131 -25.72 15.72 2.07
N SER A 132 -25.65 16.98 1.62
CA SER A 132 -25.72 18.14 2.50
C SER A 132 -27.03 18.26 3.27
N MET A 133 -28.11 17.66 2.76
CA MET A 133 -29.37 17.60 3.52
C MET A 133 -29.22 16.81 4.82
N GLU A 134 -28.31 15.82 4.86
CA GLU A 134 -27.99 15.08 6.09
C GLU A 134 -27.10 15.89 7.04
N MET A 135 -26.39 16.93 6.56
CA MET A 135 -25.66 17.84 7.46
C MET A 135 -26.62 18.65 8.34
N THR A 136 -27.79 19.01 7.80
CA THR A 136 -28.71 19.97 8.43
C THR A 136 -30.09 19.41 8.73
N ARG A 137 -30.24 18.10 8.59
CA ARG A 137 -31.46 17.38 8.94
C ARG A 137 -31.82 17.65 10.40
N ASP A 138 -33.09 17.90 10.66
CA ASP A 138 -33.66 18.17 11.99
C ASP A 138 -33.20 19.47 12.68
N LEU A 139 -32.53 20.39 11.97
CA LEU A 139 -32.04 21.67 12.54
C LEU A 139 -33.14 22.50 13.24
N ASN A 140 -34.39 22.43 12.76
CA ASN A 140 -35.55 23.15 13.31
C ASN A 140 -36.19 22.45 14.53
N LYS A 141 -35.62 21.36 15.04
CA LYS A 141 -36.14 20.56 16.16
C LYS A 141 -35.31 20.72 17.43
N ASP A 142 -34.76 21.92 17.63
CA ASP A 142 -33.92 22.25 18.80
C ASP A 142 -32.77 21.24 19.01
N THR A 143 -32.13 20.79 17.93
CA THR A 143 -31.08 19.76 17.97
C THR A 143 -29.69 20.32 18.28
N VAL A 144 -29.50 21.63 18.11
CA VAL A 144 -28.23 22.33 18.29
C VAL A 144 -28.49 23.73 18.84
N ASP A 145 -27.48 24.31 19.49
CA ASP A 145 -27.59 25.66 20.02
C ASP A 145 -27.39 26.71 18.93
N PHE A 146 -28.17 27.78 19.04
CA PHE A 146 -28.08 28.98 18.21
C PHE A 146 -27.50 30.14 19.02
N ILE A 147 -26.62 30.90 18.39
CA ILE A 147 -26.06 32.15 18.91
C ILE A 147 -26.53 33.32 18.05
N PRO A 148 -26.60 34.54 18.61
CA PRO A 148 -26.76 35.74 17.79
C PRO A 148 -25.65 35.85 16.75
N ASN A 149 -25.97 36.36 15.56
CA ASN A 149 -24.97 36.71 14.56
C ASN A 149 -24.14 37.95 15.00
N PHE A 150 -23.25 38.43 14.14
CA PHE A 150 -22.28 39.48 14.48
C PHE A 150 -22.90 40.86 14.80
N ASP A 151 -24.14 41.13 14.39
CA ASP A 151 -24.89 42.36 14.69
C ASP A 151 -26.15 42.12 15.54
N GLU A 152 -26.31 40.91 16.08
CA GLU A 152 -27.41 40.46 16.94
C GLU A 152 -28.82 40.57 16.31
N THR A 153 -28.94 40.69 14.99
CA THR A 153 -30.24 40.75 14.28
C THR A 153 -30.77 39.38 13.85
N GLU A 154 -29.87 38.42 13.63
CA GLU A 154 -30.18 37.05 13.19
C GLU A 154 -29.59 36.03 14.17
N LYS A 155 -29.93 34.75 13.97
CA LYS A 155 -29.35 33.64 14.73
C LYS A 155 -28.61 32.68 13.80
N GLU A 156 -27.46 32.17 14.26
CA GLU A 156 -26.70 31.14 13.55
C GLU A 156 -26.42 29.92 14.44
N PRO A 157 -26.38 28.71 13.87
CA PRO A 157 -26.07 27.50 14.63
C PRO A 157 -24.59 27.44 14.99
N THR A 158 -24.30 27.07 16.24
CA THR A 158 -22.91 26.87 16.71
C THR A 158 -22.23 25.68 16.03
N VAL A 159 -23.01 24.63 15.75
CA VAL A 159 -22.62 23.37 15.09
C VAL A 159 -23.82 22.86 14.27
N LEU A 160 -23.59 22.04 13.25
CA LEU A 160 -24.69 21.37 12.53
C LEU A 160 -25.01 19.98 13.11
N PRO A 161 -26.25 19.48 12.95
CA PRO A 161 -26.62 18.12 13.35
C PRO A 161 -25.71 17.03 12.76
N SER A 162 -25.21 17.22 11.53
CA SER A 162 -24.20 16.37 10.88
C SER A 162 -24.48 14.87 11.01
N ARG A 163 -25.53 14.35 10.35
CA ARG A 163 -25.96 12.94 10.51
C ARG A 163 -24.99 11.89 9.95
N TYR A 164 -23.84 12.31 9.44
CA TYR A 164 -22.70 11.46 9.09
C TYR A 164 -21.38 12.12 9.55
N PRO A 165 -20.29 11.35 9.74
CA PRO A 165 -19.02 11.84 10.27
C PRO A 165 -18.21 12.63 9.22
N ASN A 166 -18.70 13.83 8.88
CA ASN A 166 -18.17 14.67 7.81
C ASN A 166 -16.69 15.05 7.98
N LEU A 167 -16.21 15.26 9.21
CA LEU A 167 -14.80 15.58 9.49
C LEU A 167 -13.84 14.53 8.90
N LEU A 168 -14.14 13.25 9.10
CA LEU A 168 -13.33 12.16 8.56
C LEU A 168 -13.63 11.92 7.08
N CYS A 169 -14.91 11.97 6.68
CA CYS A 169 -15.30 11.68 5.29
C CYS A 169 -14.70 12.68 4.29
N ASN A 170 -14.75 13.97 4.59
CA ASN A 170 -14.25 15.02 3.70
C ASN A 170 -12.85 15.52 4.07
N GLY A 171 -12.40 15.30 5.31
CA GLY A 171 -11.15 15.85 5.79
C GLY A 171 -11.17 17.38 5.85
N THR A 172 -10.03 17.97 6.19
CA THR A 172 -9.85 19.43 6.18
C THR A 172 -8.38 19.77 6.28
N SER A 173 -8.01 20.92 5.74
CA SER A 173 -6.66 21.48 5.91
C SER A 173 -6.77 22.93 6.35
N GLY A 174 -5.90 23.36 7.27
CA GLY A 174 -5.95 24.71 7.84
C GLY A 174 -4.70 25.07 8.59
N ILE A 175 -4.25 26.32 8.42
CA ILE A 175 -3.12 26.89 9.14
C ILE A 175 -3.69 27.96 10.08
N ALA A 176 -3.48 27.78 11.38
CA ALA A 176 -3.86 28.73 12.42
C ALA A 176 -2.59 29.45 12.94
N VAL A 177 -2.72 30.16 14.06
CA VAL A 177 -1.55 30.77 14.73
C VAL A 177 -0.86 29.71 15.58
N GLY A 178 0.39 29.38 15.24
CA GLY A 178 1.23 28.40 15.98
C GLY A 178 0.86 26.93 15.79
N MET A 179 -0.16 26.61 14.98
CA MET A 179 -0.61 25.24 14.74
C MET A 179 -1.22 25.06 13.35
N ALA A 180 -1.33 23.81 12.91
CA ALA A 180 -1.96 23.45 11.65
C ALA A 180 -2.77 22.15 11.82
N THR A 181 -3.77 21.99 10.96
CA THR A 181 -4.56 20.76 10.81
C THR A 181 -4.48 20.30 9.36
N ASN A 182 -4.39 19.00 9.15
CA ASN A 182 -4.40 18.37 7.84
C ASN A 182 -4.94 16.95 7.97
N ILE A 183 -6.26 16.84 7.95
CA ILE A 183 -7.02 15.59 8.10
C ILE A 183 -7.34 15.07 6.70
N PRO A 184 -6.92 13.86 6.34
CA PRO A 184 -7.25 13.29 5.04
C PRO A 184 -8.73 12.86 4.97
N PRO A 185 -9.34 12.85 3.77
CA PRO A 185 -10.67 12.27 3.55
C PRO A 185 -10.66 10.74 3.69
N HIS A 186 -11.83 10.16 3.98
CA HIS A 186 -12.04 8.73 4.20
C HIS A 186 -13.33 8.27 3.51
N ASN A 187 -13.45 6.97 3.27
CA ASN A 187 -14.63 6.39 2.65
C ASN A 187 -15.83 6.36 3.63
N LEU A 188 -16.99 6.84 3.19
CA LEU A 188 -18.20 6.96 4.01
C LEU A 188 -18.68 5.62 4.57
N ARG A 189 -18.63 4.53 3.79
CA ARG A 189 -19.07 3.20 4.25
C ARG A 189 -18.16 2.66 5.33
N GLU A 190 -16.85 2.85 5.18
CA GLU A 190 -15.87 2.42 6.19
C GLU A 190 -16.01 3.21 7.50
N VAL A 191 -16.14 4.54 7.42
CA VAL A 191 -16.27 5.38 8.63
C VAL A 191 -17.60 5.09 9.34
N ILE A 192 -18.71 4.96 8.62
CA ILE A 192 -20.00 4.58 9.23
C ILE A 192 -19.93 3.16 9.80
N GLY A 193 -19.30 2.21 9.09
CA GLY A 193 -19.08 0.85 9.58
C GLY A 193 -18.34 0.82 10.92
N ALA A 194 -17.34 1.69 11.10
CA ALA A 194 -16.63 1.83 12.37
C ALA A 194 -17.52 2.41 13.48
N VAL A 195 -18.35 3.42 13.19
CA VAL A 195 -19.32 3.96 14.16
C VAL A 195 -20.36 2.89 14.54
N VAL A 196 -20.85 2.12 13.57
CA VAL A 196 -21.78 1.01 13.81
C VAL A 196 -21.13 -0.04 14.70
N LYS A 197 -19.86 -0.42 14.45
CA LYS A 197 -19.13 -1.33 15.33
C LYS A 197 -18.99 -0.78 16.76
N MET A 198 -18.77 0.54 16.91
CA MET A 198 -18.76 1.19 18.22
C MET A 198 -20.10 1.13 18.94
N ILE A 199 -21.20 1.18 18.20
CA ILE A 199 -22.55 1.02 18.75
C ILE A 199 -22.79 -0.43 19.14
N ASP A 200 -22.45 -1.39 18.27
CA ASP A 200 -22.71 -2.82 18.48
C ASP A 200 -21.96 -3.35 19.68
N ASN A 201 -20.69 -3.00 19.84
CA ASN A 201 -19.90 -3.37 21.02
C ASN A 201 -20.52 -2.83 22.33
N LYS A 202 -21.16 -1.66 22.30
CA LYS A 202 -21.86 -1.11 23.48
C LYS A 202 -23.24 -1.75 23.72
N VAL A 203 -23.99 -2.02 22.65
CA VAL A 203 -25.36 -2.52 22.75
C VAL A 203 -25.36 -4.02 23.06
N GLU A 204 -24.59 -4.80 22.30
CA GLU A 204 -24.57 -6.26 22.32
C GLU A 204 -23.58 -6.83 23.35
N GLU A 205 -22.41 -6.22 23.48
CA GLU A 205 -21.30 -6.75 24.30
C GLU A 205 -21.03 -5.95 25.59
N ASP A 206 -21.70 -4.80 25.79
CA ASP A 206 -21.54 -3.90 26.95
C ASP A 206 -20.08 -3.45 27.21
N ARG A 207 -19.31 -3.21 26.14
CA ARG A 207 -17.90 -2.78 26.23
C ARG A 207 -17.55 -1.66 25.24
N ASP A 208 -16.43 -1.00 25.51
CA ASP A 208 -15.83 -0.08 24.55
C ASP A 208 -15.14 -0.84 23.40
N THR A 209 -15.05 -0.17 22.25
CA THR A 209 -14.40 -0.70 21.05
C THR A 209 -12.91 -0.43 21.09
N THR A 210 -12.12 -1.42 20.71
CA THR A 210 -10.68 -1.27 20.61
C THR A 210 -10.28 -0.61 19.30
N ILE A 211 -9.09 0.01 19.27
CA ILE A 211 -8.60 0.62 18.03
C ILE A 211 -8.35 -0.42 16.93
N GLU A 212 -7.96 -1.65 17.28
CA GLU A 212 -7.72 -2.74 16.30
C GLU A 212 -8.99 -3.05 15.50
N GLU A 213 -10.15 -3.17 16.18
CA GLU A 213 -11.43 -3.41 15.53
C GLU A 213 -11.83 -2.27 14.57
N ILE A 214 -11.38 -1.04 14.84
CA ILE A 214 -11.62 0.11 13.96
C ILE A 214 -10.67 0.07 12.76
N LEU A 215 -9.41 -0.31 12.95
CA LEU A 215 -8.41 -0.43 11.89
C LEU A 215 -8.75 -1.52 10.88
N ASP A 216 -9.42 -2.60 11.31
CA ASP A 216 -9.94 -3.65 10.42
C ASP A 216 -11.03 -3.13 9.46
N ILE A 217 -11.77 -2.10 9.85
CA ILE A 217 -12.85 -1.51 9.07
C ILE A 217 -12.37 -0.31 8.25
N VAL A 218 -11.69 0.64 8.89
CA VAL A 218 -11.18 1.87 8.27
C VAL A 218 -9.78 1.62 7.72
N LYS A 219 -9.71 1.22 6.46
CA LYS A 219 -8.47 0.73 5.82
C LYS A 219 -7.40 1.79 5.68
N GLY A 220 -7.80 3.06 5.54
CA GLY A 220 -6.91 4.17 5.20
C GLY A 220 -7.65 5.39 4.66
N PRO A 221 -6.94 6.49 4.38
CA PRO A 221 -7.48 7.61 3.63
C PRO A 221 -8.09 7.17 2.28
N ASP A 222 -9.14 7.86 1.84
CA ASP A 222 -9.75 7.69 0.52
C ASP A 222 -9.84 9.05 -0.17
N PHE A 223 -8.87 9.34 -1.03
CA PHE A 223 -8.74 10.62 -1.68
C PHE A 223 -9.68 10.75 -2.89
N PRO A 224 -10.27 11.93 -3.14
CA PRO A 224 -11.15 12.15 -4.29
C PRO A 224 -10.48 11.87 -5.64
N THR A 225 -9.16 12.11 -5.74
CA THR A 225 -8.34 11.91 -6.94
C THR A 225 -7.80 10.48 -7.11
N GLY A 226 -8.12 9.56 -6.19
CA GLY A 226 -7.62 8.19 -6.22
C GLY A 226 -6.16 8.09 -5.75
N GLY A 227 -5.29 7.55 -6.59
CA GLY A 227 -3.89 7.28 -6.30
C GLY A 227 -3.65 5.97 -5.56
N THR A 228 -2.37 5.68 -5.30
CA THR A 228 -1.94 4.53 -4.52
C THR A 228 -1.18 4.99 -3.27
N ILE A 229 -1.72 4.68 -2.09
CA ILE A 229 -0.96 4.82 -0.85
C ILE A 229 0.08 3.71 -0.77
N ILE A 230 1.32 4.07 -0.40
CA ILE A 230 2.44 3.13 -0.30
C ILE A 230 2.64 2.74 1.17
N GLY A 231 2.32 1.50 1.50
CA GLY A 231 2.47 0.94 2.85
C GLY A 231 1.33 1.30 3.81
N LYS A 232 1.25 0.58 4.93
CA LYS A 232 0.23 0.79 5.97
C LYS A 232 0.76 1.44 7.24
N LEU A 233 2.07 1.37 7.50
CA LEU A 233 2.68 1.87 8.73
C LEU A 233 2.33 3.34 9.03
N GLY A 234 2.40 4.21 8.02
CA GLY A 234 2.05 5.62 8.16
C GLY A 234 0.55 5.86 8.42
N ILE A 235 -0.31 4.97 7.95
CA ILE A 235 -1.76 5.01 8.22
C ILE A 235 -1.99 4.66 9.70
N GLU A 236 -1.42 3.55 10.16
CA GLU A 236 -1.58 3.08 11.54
C GLU A 236 -1.01 4.07 12.55
N GLU A 237 0.18 4.63 12.29
CA GLU A 237 0.77 5.68 13.12
C GLU A 237 -0.15 6.90 13.20
N ALA A 238 -0.70 7.36 12.07
CA ALA A 238 -1.63 8.49 12.04
C ALA A 238 -2.89 8.20 12.86
N TYR A 239 -3.45 7.00 12.74
CA TYR A 239 -4.70 6.65 13.40
C TYR A 239 -4.55 6.40 14.89
N ARG A 240 -3.37 5.99 15.36
CA ARG A 240 -3.06 5.78 16.78
C ARG A 240 -2.66 7.08 17.49
N THR A 241 -1.94 7.96 16.82
CA THR A 241 -1.31 9.15 17.45
C THR A 241 -1.91 10.49 16.99
N GLY A 242 -2.65 10.50 15.89
CA GLY A 242 -3.15 11.70 15.23
C GLY A 242 -2.11 12.39 14.32
N ARG A 243 -0.90 11.85 14.17
CA ARG A 243 0.15 12.46 13.32
C ARG A 243 0.98 11.39 12.62
N ALA A 244 1.14 11.51 11.31
CA ALA A 244 2.11 10.71 10.56
C ALA A 244 2.34 11.30 9.17
N LYS A 245 3.17 10.62 8.37
CA LYS A 245 3.38 10.91 6.95
C LYS A 245 2.94 9.72 6.13
N ILE A 246 2.06 9.96 5.17
CA ILE A 246 1.56 8.93 4.25
C ILE A 246 2.09 9.26 2.86
N LYS A 247 2.81 8.32 2.23
CA LYS A 247 3.27 8.48 0.85
C LYS A 247 2.15 8.07 -0.10
N VAL A 248 1.86 8.93 -1.08
CA VAL A 248 0.85 8.70 -2.11
C VAL A 248 1.51 8.80 -3.47
N ARG A 249 1.29 7.80 -4.31
CA ARG A 249 1.85 7.67 -5.65
C ARG A 249 0.73 7.79 -6.69
N ALA A 250 1.07 8.38 -7.83
CA ALA A 250 0.24 8.42 -9.02
C ALA A 250 0.01 7.00 -9.56
N VAL A 251 -1.17 6.75 -10.13
CA VAL A 251 -1.42 5.51 -10.87
C VAL A 251 -0.81 5.67 -12.26
N THR A 252 0.10 4.78 -12.61
CA THR A 252 0.83 4.82 -13.88
C THR A 252 0.91 3.45 -14.54
N ASN A 253 0.90 3.45 -15.87
CA ASN A 253 1.07 2.26 -16.70
C ASN A 253 2.15 2.51 -17.76
N ILE A 254 2.94 1.49 -18.08
CA ILE A 254 3.90 1.54 -19.18
C ILE A 254 3.27 0.87 -20.39
N GLU A 255 3.14 1.61 -21.49
CA GLU A 255 2.54 1.11 -22.73
C GLU A 255 3.59 1.07 -23.86
N PRO A 256 3.72 -0.06 -24.59
CA PRO A 256 4.52 -0.10 -25.80
C PRO A 256 3.82 0.66 -26.94
N MET A 257 4.58 1.36 -27.77
CA MET A 257 4.10 2.10 -28.93
C MET A 257 4.43 1.37 -30.23
N ASN A 258 3.60 1.57 -31.27
CA ASN A 258 3.76 0.96 -32.60
C ASN A 258 5.12 1.26 -33.27
N ASN A 259 5.77 2.36 -32.88
CA ASN A 259 7.08 2.75 -33.39
C ASN A 259 8.25 2.11 -32.61
N GLY A 260 8.00 1.13 -31.73
CA GLY A 260 9.00 0.46 -30.91
C GLY A 260 9.54 1.30 -29.73
N LYS A 261 8.96 2.47 -29.45
CA LYS A 261 9.20 3.22 -28.20
C LYS A 261 8.24 2.74 -27.11
N ASN A 262 8.48 3.17 -25.87
CA ASN A 262 7.55 3.02 -24.76
C ASN A 262 7.06 4.39 -24.31
N ARG A 263 5.88 4.44 -23.69
CA ARG A 263 5.39 5.62 -22.99
C ARG A 263 4.93 5.27 -21.58
N ILE A 264 5.11 6.21 -20.65
CA ILE A 264 4.50 6.15 -19.31
C ILE A 264 3.20 6.94 -19.40
N VAL A 265 2.09 6.31 -19.01
CA VAL A 265 0.77 6.91 -18.96
C VAL A 265 0.37 7.09 -17.50
N VAL A 266 0.07 8.31 -17.10
CA VAL A 266 -0.42 8.65 -15.76
C VAL A 266 -1.93 8.87 -15.84
N THR A 267 -2.70 8.12 -15.04
CA THR A 267 -4.18 8.18 -15.05
C THR A 267 -4.76 8.82 -13.80
N GLU A 268 -4.02 8.82 -12.69
CA GLU A 268 -4.44 9.43 -11.42
C GLU A 268 -3.26 10.10 -10.74
N LEU A 269 -3.51 11.22 -10.06
CA LEU A 269 -2.48 11.98 -9.35
C LEU A 269 -2.70 11.94 -7.83
N PRO A 270 -1.62 12.08 -7.03
CA PRO A 270 -1.75 12.27 -5.60
C PRO A 270 -2.63 13.47 -5.25
N TYR A 271 -3.25 13.41 -4.08
CA TYR A 271 -4.20 14.42 -3.63
C TYR A 271 -3.58 15.82 -3.51
N MET A 272 -4.33 16.85 -3.95
CA MET A 272 -3.90 18.26 -4.03
C MET A 272 -2.68 18.54 -4.94
N VAL A 273 -2.27 17.61 -5.81
CA VAL A 273 -1.26 17.86 -6.83
C VAL A 273 -1.87 18.57 -8.04
N ASN A 274 -1.27 19.68 -8.43
CA ASN A 274 -1.67 20.43 -9.61
C ASN A 274 -1.06 19.81 -10.88
N LYS A 275 -1.91 19.44 -11.85
CA LYS A 275 -1.48 18.75 -13.07
C LYS A 275 -0.57 19.61 -13.94
N ALA A 276 -0.94 20.86 -14.21
CA ALA A 276 -0.16 21.77 -15.05
C ALA A 276 1.24 22.05 -14.48
N LYS A 277 1.34 22.31 -13.17
CA LYS A 277 2.63 22.51 -12.47
C LYS A 277 3.49 21.26 -12.47
N LEU A 278 2.88 20.08 -12.37
CA LEU A 278 3.60 18.81 -12.46
C LEU A 278 4.22 18.65 -13.86
N ILE A 279 3.43 18.90 -14.91
CA ILE A 279 3.90 18.85 -16.31
C ILE A 279 5.02 19.87 -16.54
N GLU A 280 4.86 21.10 -16.07
CA GLU A 280 5.90 22.14 -16.12
C GLU A 280 7.18 21.68 -15.41
N LYS A 281 7.05 21.03 -14.24
CA LYS A 281 8.20 20.52 -13.49
C LYS A 281 8.92 19.40 -14.23
N ILE A 282 8.19 18.48 -14.86
CA ILE A 282 8.77 17.42 -15.69
C ILE A 282 9.54 18.05 -16.86
N ALA A 283 8.95 19.02 -17.55
CA ALA A 283 9.59 19.71 -18.66
C ALA A 283 10.88 20.45 -18.24
N GLU A 284 10.88 21.10 -17.06
CA GLU A 284 12.08 21.70 -16.47
C GLU A 284 13.17 20.66 -16.21
N LEU A 285 12.83 19.52 -15.60
CA LEU A 285 13.80 18.45 -15.29
C LEU A 285 14.42 17.82 -16.55
N VAL A 286 13.64 17.72 -17.63
CA VAL A 286 14.13 17.24 -18.94
C VAL A 286 15.06 18.28 -19.58
N ARG A 287 14.66 19.56 -19.58
CA ARG A 287 15.47 20.66 -20.11
C ARG A 287 16.82 20.80 -19.38
N ASP A 288 16.81 20.66 -18.07
CA ASP A 288 18.00 20.74 -17.21
C ASP A 288 18.84 19.44 -17.23
N LYS A 289 18.44 18.44 -18.03
CA LYS A 289 19.08 17.11 -18.13
C LYS A 289 19.22 16.39 -16.78
N LYS A 290 18.33 16.67 -15.83
CA LYS A 290 18.23 15.89 -14.59
C LYS A 290 17.55 14.54 -14.82
N ILE A 291 16.61 14.49 -15.77
CA ILE A 291 16.00 13.26 -16.27
C ILE A 291 16.27 13.21 -17.78
N ASP A 292 17.11 12.26 -18.21
CA ASP A 292 17.39 12.01 -19.63
C ASP A 292 16.60 10.79 -20.11
N GLY A 293 16.05 10.86 -21.32
CA GLY A 293 15.30 9.76 -21.94
C GLY A 293 13.84 10.06 -22.26
N ILE A 294 13.30 11.21 -21.83
CA ILE A 294 11.95 11.67 -22.23
C ILE A 294 12.07 12.41 -23.56
N THR A 295 11.30 11.98 -24.56
CA THR A 295 11.30 12.56 -25.91
C THR A 295 10.11 13.47 -26.18
N ASP A 296 8.97 13.22 -25.51
CA ASP A 296 7.79 14.06 -25.62
C ASP A 296 6.95 13.97 -24.34
N LEU A 297 6.15 15.00 -24.07
CA LEU A 297 5.27 15.11 -22.91
C LEU A 297 3.96 15.75 -23.35
N ARG A 298 2.86 15.01 -23.28
CA ARG A 298 1.53 15.45 -23.75
C ARG A 298 0.47 15.22 -22.69
N ASP A 299 -0.42 16.19 -22.54
CA ASP A 299 -1.66 16.01 -21.79
C ASP A 299 -2.77 15.58 -22.76
N GLU A 300 -3.18 14.32 -22.64
CA GLU A 300 -4.23 13.69 -23.45
C GLU A 300 -5.51 13.51 -22.61
N SER A 301 -5.67 14.29 -21.52
CA SER A 301 -6.86 14.25 -20.67
C SER A 301 -8.11 14.76 -21.41
N ASP A 302 -9.24 14.10 -21.20
CA ASP A 302 -10.52 14.45 -21.81
C ASP A 302 -11.68 14.34 -20.81
N ARG A 303 -12.92 14.19 -21.31
CA ARG A 303 -14.10 14.03 -20.45
C ARG A 303 -14.23 12.62 -19.85
N GLU A 304 -13.54 11.63 -20.42
CA GLU A 304 -13.57 10.23 -19.95
C GLU A 304 -12.53 10.00 -18.83
N GLY A 305 -11.46 10.78 -18.78
CA GLY A 305 -10.55 10.76 -17.64
C GLY A 305 -9.25 11.54 -17.84
N MET A 306 -8.44 11.55 -16.79
CA MET A 306 -7.10 12.13 -16.82
C MET A 306 -6.13 11.19 -17.54
N ARG A 307 -5.29 11.74 -18.41
CA ARG A 307 -4.31 10.95 -19.14
C ARG A 307 -3.07 11.77 -19.53
N ILE A 308 -2.00 11.67 -18.77
CA ILE A 308 -0.71 12.32 -19.08
C ILE A 308 0.19 11.30 -19.77
N ALA A 309 0.63 11.57 -20.99
CA ALA A 309 1.49 10.70 -21.78
C ALA A 309 2.94 11.22 -21.82
N ILE A 310 3.86 10.41 -21.31
CA ILE A 310 5.30 10.70 -21.28
C ILE A 310 6.00 9.73 -22.23
N GLU A 311 6.39 10.20 -23.41
CA GLU A 311 7.02 9.36 -24.45
C GLU A 311 8.52 9.23 -24.21
N LEU A 312 9.03 7.99 -24.25
CA LEU A 312 10.42 7.68 -23.95
C LEU A 312 11.24 7.36 -25.19
N ARG A 313 12.56 7.57 -25.10
CA ARG A 313 13.53 7.17 -26.13
C ARG A 313 13.66 5.64 -26.17
N ARG A 314 14.05 5.07 -27.31
CA ARG A 314 14.07 3.59 -27.50
C ARG A 314 15.12 2.86 -26.65
N ASP A 315 16.20 3.53 -26.29
CA ASP A 315 17.37 3.01 -25.56
C ASP A 315 17.19 3.06 -24.04
N VAL A 316 16.14 3.70 -23.51
CA VAL A 316 15.97 3.88 -22.06
C VAL A 316 14.98 2.87 -21.47
N ASN A 317 15.27 2.39 -20.26
CA ASN A 317 14.37 1.52 -19.51
C ASN A 317 13.24 2.35 -18.88
N PRO A 318 11.96 2.10 -19.22
CA PRO A 318 10.83 2.88 -18.69
C PRO A 318 10.73 2.91 -17.17
N ASN A 319 11.06 1.78 -16.51
CA ASN A 319 11.01 1.69 -15.05
C ASN A 319 12.06 2.59 -14.37
N ILE A 320 13.21 2.81 -15.00
CA ILE A 320 14.24 3.72 -14.45
C ILE A 320 13.74 5.16 -14.52
N ILE A 321 13.17 5.57 -15.67
CA ILE A 321 12.61 6.93 -15.83
C ILE A 321 11.44 7.14 -14.88
N LEU A 322 10.54 6.18 -14.75
CA LEU A 322 9.42 6.24 -13.81
C LEU A 322 9.88 6.43 -12.36
N ASN A 323 10.91 5.70 -11.93
CA ASN A 323 11.48 5.86 -10.60
C ASN A 323 12.16 7.22 -10.39
N GLN A 324 12.82 7.77 -11.41
CA GLN A 324 13.36 9.13 -11.35
C GLN A 324 12.24 10.16 -11.25
N LEU A 325 11.16 9.98 -12.00
CA LEU A 325 9.97 10.82 -11.94
C LEU A 325 9.34 10.80 -10.54
N TYR A 326 9.15 9.63 -9.92
CA TYR A 326 8.67 9.54 -8.53
C TYR A 326 9.59 10.25 -7.52
N LYS A 327 10.91 10.21 -7.74
CA LYS A 327 11.88 10.83 -6.83
C LYS A 327 11.95 12.34 -6.95
N HIS A 328 11.74 12.88 -8.16
CA HIS A 328 12.02 14.28 -8.47
C HIS A 328 10.78 15.12 -8.76
N THR A 329 9.59 14.52 -8.78
CA THR A 329 8.32 15.18 -9.10
C THR A 329 7.24 14.78 -8.10
N GLN A 330 6.09 15.46 -8.14
CA GLN A 330 4.92 15.15 -7.32
C GLN A 330 4.09 13.97 -7.86
N LEU A 331 4.62 13.18 -8.80
CA LEU A 331 4.04 11.85 -9.10
C LEU A 331 4.13 10.91 -7.91
N GLN A 332 4.99 11.20 -6.94
CA GLN A 332 4.91 10.64 -5.60
C GLN A 332 5.06 11.79 -4.60
N ASP A 333 4.04 12.00 -3.77
CA ASP A 333 4.04 13.07 -2.77
C ASP A 333 3.78 12.49 -1.36
N THR A 334 4.06 13.29 -0.34
CA THR A 334 3.84 12.91 1.06
C THR A 334 2.72 13.75 1.66
N PHE A 335 1.62 13.10 2.02
CA PHE A 335 0.56 13.71 2.80
C PHE A 335 0.93 13.68 4.29
N GLY A 336 1.20 14.85 4.87
CA GLY A 336 1.46 14.99 6.31
C GLY A 336 0.15 15.07 7.10
N VAL A 337 -0.23 13.98 7.77
CA VAL A 337 -1.45 13.91 8.58
C VAL A 337 -1.25 14.66 9.89
N ILE A 338 -2.15 15.59 10.18
CA ILE A 338 -2.27 16.25 11.48
C ILE A 338 -3.74 16.31 11.85
N MET A 339 -4.16 15.36 12.68
CA MET A 339 -5.53 15.20 13.15
C MET A 339 -5.85 16.16 14.30
N LEU A 340 -5.96 17.45 13.98
CA LEU A 340 -6.22 18.51 14.96
C LEU A 340 -7.58 19.17 14.68
N ALA A 341 -8.43 19.20 15.70
CA ALA A 341 -9.77 19.81 15.65
C ALA A 341 -10.10 20.51 16.97
N LEU A 342 -11.16 21.34 16.96
CA LEU A 342 -11.69 21.96 18.17
C LEU A 342 -12.59 20.98 18.92
N VAL A 343 -12.28 20.78 20.20
CA VAL A 343 -13.13 20.07 21.16
C VAL A 343 -13.44 21.06 22.27
N ASP A 344 -14.71 21.39 22.48
CA ASP A 344 -15.13 22.42 23.45
C ASP A 344 -14.40 23.76 23.25
N ASN A 345 -14.27 24.20 21.99
CA ASN A 345 -13.51 25.38 21.55
C ASN A 345 -12.00 25.36 21.86
N GLN A 346 -11.42 24.21 22.23
CA GLN A 346 -9.99 24.04 22.45
C GLN A 346 -9.34 23.17 21.36
N PRO A 347 -8.20 23.57 20.80
CA PRO A 347 -7.51 22.76 19.79
C PRO A 347 -6.89 21.52 20.44
N LYS A 348 -7.28 20.33 19.97
CA LYS A 348 -6.73 19.05 20.43
C LYS A 348 -6.29 18.20 19.26
N VAL A 349 -5.15 17.51 19.43
CA VAL A 349 -4.75 16.42 18.53
C VAL A 349 -5.53 15.17 18.95
N LEU A 350 -6.21 14.56 18.00
CA LEU A 350 -7.10 13.43 18.21
C LEU A 350 -6.59 12.25 17.38
N ASN A 351 -6.75 11.04 17.91
CA ASN A 351 -6.56 9.83 17.12
C ASN A 351 -7.89 9.46 16.41
N LEU A 352 -7.90 8.39 15.61
CA LEU A 352 -9.09 7.98 14.86
C LEU A 352 -10.27 7.61 15.79
N TYR A 353 -9.98 6.87 16.86
CA TYR A 353 -10.97 6.49 17.87
C TYR A 353 -11.64 7.71 18.51
N ASP A 354 -10.85 8.71 18.91
CA ASP A 354 -11.35 9.91 19.57
C ASP A 354 -12.26 10.71 18.64
N MET A 355 -11.93 10.85 17.35
CA MET A 355 -12.81 11.53 16.40
C MET A 355 -14.16 10.83 16.26
N LEU A 356 -14.15 9.51 16.10
CA LEU A 356 -15.39 8.71 16.00
C LEU A 356 -16.21 8.77 17.29
N LYS A 357 -15.54 8.76 18.44
CA LYS A 357 -16.16 8.90 19.77
C LYS A 357 -16.85 10.26 19.91
N TYR A 358 -16.18 11.37 19.59
CA TYR A 358 -16.78 12.70 19.67
C TYR A 358 -17.93 12.88 18.70
N TYR A 359 -17.82 12.31 17.50
CA TYR A 359 -18.95 12.26 16.56
C TYR A 359 -20.15 11.49 17.14
N LEU A 360 -19.92 10.30 17.72
CA LEU A 360 -20.99 9.51 18.31
C LEU A 360 -21.66 10.22 19.49
N LEU A 361 -20.87 10.86 20.37
CA LEU A 361 -21.40 11.67 21.47
C LEU A 361 -22.28 12.83 20.97
N HIS A 362 -21.86 13.49 19.88
CA HIS A 362 -22.68 14.52 19.24
C HIS A 362 -23.99 13.95 18.69
N GLN A 363 -23.95 12.78 18.04
CA GLN A 363 -25.19 12.13 17.57
C GLN A 363 -26.10 11.70 18.72
N GLU A 364 -25.54 11.24 19.85
CA GLU A 364 -26.31 10.94 21.06
C GLU A 364 -27.06 12.20 21.55
N GLU A 365 -26.39 13.36 21.60
CA GLU A 365 -27.02 14.63 21.98
C GLU A 365 -28.10 15.06 20.99
N VAL A 366 -27.78 15.10 19.70
CA VAL A 366 -28.70 15.50 18.63
C VAL A 366 -29.97 14.65 18.64
N VAL A 367 -29.84 13.32 18.72
CA VAL A 367 -31.00 12.40 18.74
C VAL A 367 -31.77 12.52 20.04
N THR A 368 -31.09 12.71 21.19
CA THR A 368 -31.77 12.97 22.48
C THR A 368 -32.62 14.24 22.40
N ARG A 369 -32.04 15.35 21.94
CA ARG A 369 -32.73 16.65 21.83
C ARG A 369 -33.90 16.57 20.85
N ARG A 370 -33.70 15.97 19.68
CA ARG A 370 -34.77 15.71 18.71
C ARG A 370 -35.91 14.90 19.31
N THR A 371 -35.59 13.82 20.01
CA THR A 371 -36.59 12.94 20.62
C THR A 371 -37.35 13.64 21.73
N LYS A 372 -36.70 14.49 22.54
CA LYS A 372 -37.38 15.37 23.52
C LYS A 372 -38.29 16.38 22.84
N PHE A 373 -37.84 17.00 21.76
CA PHE A 373 -38.67 17.95 20.99
C PHE A 373 -39.92 17.27 20.43
N ASP A 374 -39.75 16.12 19.77
CA ASP A 374 -40.86 15.35 19.20
C ASP A 374 -41.78 14.80 20.30
N LEU A 375 -41.24 14.39 21.46
CA LEU A 375 -42.01 13.99 22.63
C LEU A 375 -42.87 15.14 23.17
N ASN A 376 -42.27 16.30 23.45
CA ASN A 376 -42.99 17.46 23.98
C ASN A 376 -44.13 17.86 23.04
N LYS A 377 -43.86 17.89 21.74
CA LYS A 377 -44.88 18.21 20.71
C LYS A 377 -45.98 17.15 20.65
N ALA A 378 -45.63 15.87 20.78
CA ALA A 378 -46.61 14.79 20.80
C ALA A 378 -47.48 14.83 22.08
N GLU A 379 -46.88 15.09 23.25
CA GLU A 379 -47.59 15.23 24.52
C GLU A 379 -48.50 16.46 24.53
N GLU A 380 -48.04 17.61 24.04
CA GLU A 380 -48.87 18.80 23.86
C GLU A 380 -50.07 18.51 22.96
N ARG A 381 -49.85 17.83 21.83
CA ARG A 381 -50.93 17.47 20.91
C ARG A 381 -51.91 16.46 21.52
N ALA A 382 -51.40 15.41 22.17
CA ALA A 382 -52.23 14.41 22.85
C ALA A 382 -53.09 15.04 23.95
N HIS A 383 -52.49 15.93 24.75
CA HIS A 383 -53.19 16.68 25.79
C HIS A 383 -54.37 17.50 25.23
N ILE A 384 -54.17 18.19 24.10
CA ILE A 384 -55.27 18.92 23.43
C ILE A 384 -56.34 17.96 22.92
N LEU A 385 -55.97 16.83 22.31
CA LEU A 385 -56.92 15.85 21.79
C LEU A 385 -57.75 15.20 22.91
N GLU A 386 -57.14 14.89 24.06
CA GLU A 386 -57.85 14.36 25.23
C GLU A 386 -58.94 15.34 25.71
N GLY A 387 -58.64 16.64 25.75
CA GLY A 387 -59.63 17.66 26.07
C GLY A 387 -60.76 17.74 25.04
N LEU A 388 -60.44 17.64 23.74
CA LEU A 388 -61.45 17.59 22.67
C LEU A 388 -62.31 16.32 22.76
N MET A 389 -61.75 15.17 23.11
CA MET A 389 -62.51 13.93 23.29
C MET A 389 -63.50 14.04 24.46
N ILE A 390 -63.06 14.57 25.61
CA ILE A 390 -63.95 14.86 26.75
C ILE A 390 -65.09 15.79 26.33
N ALA A 391 -64.78 16.82 25.54
CA ALA A 391 -65.79 17.76 25.05
C ALA A 391 -66.78 17.12 24.07
N LEU A 392 -66.30 16.25 23.17
CA LEU A 392 -67.14 15.52 22.22
C LEU A 392 -68.06 14.52 22.90
N ASP A 393 -67.60 13.87 23.98
CA ASP A 393 -68.43 12.95 24.78
C ASP A 393 -69.51 13.67 25.59
N ASN A 394 -69.32 14.96 25.88
CA ASN A 394 -70.22 15.77 26.70
C ASN A 394 -70.76 17.00 25.94
N ILE A 395 -70.94 16.89 24.62
CA ILE A 395 -71.11 18.05 23.74
C ILE A 395 -72.31 18.94 24.09
N ASP A 396 -73.44 18.36 24.47
CA ASP A 396 -74.63 19.13 24.84
C ASP A 396 -74.37 20.02 26.05
N ARG A 397 -73.62 19.49 27.03
CA ARG A 397 -73.25 20.23 28.24
C ARG A 397 -72.25 21.33 27.92
N VAL A 398 -71.24 21.03 27.11
CA VAL A 398 -70.26 22.02 26.63
C VAL A 398 -70.95 23.17 25.90
N ILE A 399 -71.87 22.88 24.98
CA ILE A 399 -72.66 23.90 24.25
C ILE A 399 -73.50 24.73 25.23
N SER A 400 -74.11 24.11 26.24
CA SER A 400 -74.91 24.83 27.26
C SER A 400 -74.07 25.83 28.06
N ILE A 401 -72.84 25.47 28.45
CA ILE A 401 -71.92 26.32 29.19
C ILE A 401 -71.45 27.49 28.33
N ILE A 402 -71.07 27.22 27.08
CA ILE A 402 -70.61 28.24 26.13
C ILE A 402 -71.74 29.24 25.83
N ARG A 403 -72.97 28.76 25.59
CA ARG A 403 -74.14 29.62 25.32
C ARG A 403 -74.59 30.42 26.55
N GLY A 404 -74.37 29.89 27.76
CA GLY A 404 -74.75 30.54 29.02
C GLY A 404 -73.74 31.57 29.53
N SER A 405 -72.53 31.57 28.98
CA SER A 405 -71.45 32.48 29.38
C SER A 405 -71.50 33.81 28.61
N ALA A 406 -71.25 34.93 29.31
CA ALA A 406 -71.31 36.26 28.71
C ALA A 406 -70.12 36.58 27.79
N ASN A 407 -68.99 35.90 27.97
CA ASN A 407 -67.80 36.05 27.14
C ASN A 407 -66.96 34.75 27.15
N VAL A 408 -65.95 34.69 26.27
CA VAL A 408 -65.07 33.52 26.11
C VAL A 408 -64.30 33.20 27.38
N GLN A 409 -63.86 34.20 28.14
CA GLN A 409 -63.07 33.98 29.35
C GLN A 409 -63.88 33.23 30.42
N ILE A 410 -65.12 33.65 30.67
CA ILE A 410 -66.05 32.98 31.60
C ILE A 410 -66.38 31.56 31.13
N ALA A 411 -66.55 31.36 29.81
CA ALA A 411 -66.79 30.04 29.25
C ALA A 411 -65.61 29.09 29.51
N LYS A 412 -64.37 29.57 29.30
CA LYS A 412 -63.16 28.79 29.60
C LYS A 412 -63.05 28.43 31.07
N GLU A 413 -63.20 29.41 31.97
CA GLU A 413 -63.14 29.18 33.42
C GLU A 413 -64.18 28.14 33.89
N SER A 414 -65.39 28.20 33.32
CA SER A 414 -66.45 27.24 33.61
C SER A 414 -66.13 25.83 33.08
N LEU A 415 -65.59 25.71 31.86
CA LEU A 415 -65.17 24.44 31.28
C LEU A 415 -64.00 23.80 32.05
N ILE A 416 -63.03 24.63 32.48
CA ILE A 416 -61.90 24.21 33.32
C ILE A 416 -62.40 23.62 34.64
N ALA A 417 -63.28 24.35 35.34
CA ALA A 417 -63.79 23.93 36.64
C ALA A 417 -64.66 22.67 36.57
N GLU A 418 -65.49 22.55 35.52
CA GLU A 418 -66.47 21.46 35.42
C GLU A 418 -65.85 20.14 34.90
N PHE A 419 -64.97 20.21 33.91
CA PHE A 419 -64.39 19.02 33.26
C PHE A 419 -62.94 18.75 33.66
N ALA A 420 -62.41 19.47 34.66
CA ALA A 420 -61.02 19.40 35.11
C ALA A 420 -60.00 19.57 33.95
N LEU A 421 -60.30 20.49 33.04
CA LEU A 421 -59.49 20.77 31.86
C LEU A 421 -58.41 21.81 32.15
N SER A 422 -57.30 21.76 31.42
CA SER A 422 -56.32 22.85 31.39
C SER A 422 -56.83 24.06 30.59
N GLU A 423 -56.19 25.22 30.78
CA GLU A 423 -56.49 26.42 30.00
C GLU A 423 -56.32 26.21 28.49
N ALA A 424 -55.27 25.50 28.07
CA ALA A 424 -55.00 25.20 26.67
C ALA A 424 -56.09 24.29 26.04
N GLN A 425 -56.55 23.27 26.78
CA GLN A 425 -57.64 22.41 26.35
C GLN A 425 -58.97 23.19 26.26
N ALA A 426 -59.30 24.00 27.27
CA ALA A 426 -60.50 24.82 27.26
C ALA A 426 -60.50 25.83 26.10
N GLN A 427 -59.36 26.45 25.81
CA GLN A 427 -59.19 27.30 24.64
C GLN A 427 -59.45 26.53 23.33
N ALA A 428 -58.85 25.35 23.16
CA ALA A 428 -59.06 24.51 21.98
C ALA A 428 -60.52 24.06 21.79
N ILE A 429 -61.25 23.82 22.87
CA ILE A 429 -62.69 23.48 22.84
C ILE A 429 -63.52 24.66 22.37
N VAL A 430 -63.24 25.87 22.86
CA VAL A 430 -63.96 27.08 22.42
C VAL A 430 -63.67 27.41 20.96
N ASP A 431 -62.44 27.13 20.49
CA ASP A 431 -62.03 27.32 19.10
C ASP A 431 -62.51 26.19 18.16
N MET A 432 -63.16 25.16 18.70
CA MET A 432 -63.64 24.01 17.93
C MET A 432 -64.74 24.43 16.94
N ARG A 433 -64.61 23.97 15.69
CA ARG A 433 -65.61 24.22 14.64
C ARG A 433 -66.70 23.14 14.64
N LEU A 434 -67.95 23.51 14.36
CA LEU A 434 -69.10 22.58 14.32
C LEU A 434 -68.89 21.34 13.43
N ARG A 435 -68.08 21.43 12.36
CA ARG A 435 -67.75 20.27 11.50
C ARG A 435 -67.03 19.13 12.25
N ALA A 436 -66.32 19.45 13.32
CA ALA A 436 -65.59 18.48 14.15
C ALA A 436 -66.53 17.53 14.92
N LEU A 437 -67.83 17.85 14.99
CA LEU A 437 -68.85 17.04 15.67
C LEU A 437 -69.35 15.85 14.83
N THR A 438 -68.92 15.74 13.56
CA THR A 438 -69.32 14.61 12.72
C THR A 438 -68.65 13.32 13.20
N GLY A 439 -69.35 12.17 13.09
CA GLY A 439 -68.83 10.89 13.58
C GLY A 439 -67.48 10.50 12.95
N LEU A 440 -67.26 10.85 11.68
CA LEU A 440 -65.98 10.61 11.00
C LEU A 440 -64.82 11.41 11.62
N GLU A 441 -65.06 12.67 11.99
CA GLU A 441 -64.02 13.52 12.60
C GLU A 441 -63.67 13.01 14.00
N ARG A 442 -64.66 12.56 14.78
CA ARG A 442 -64.42 11.89 16.06
C ARG A 442 -63.50 10.68 15.91
N SER A 443 -63.81 9.77 14.97
CA SER A 443 -62.97 8.58 14.73
C SER A 443 -61.56 8.94 14.28
N LYS A 444 -61.38 10.03 13.53
CA LYS A 444 -60.03 10.53 13.16
C LYS A 444 -59.25 11.02 14.37
N LEU A 445 -59.87 11.79 15.26
CA LEU A 445 -59.21 12.28 16.48
C LEU A 445 -58.83 11.13 17.42
N GLU A 446 -59.70 10.13 17.55
CA GLU A 446 -59.42 8.91 18.34
C GLU A 446 -58.25 8.11 17.76
N ALA A 447 -58.20 7.95 16.43
CA ALA A 447 -57.08 7.30 15.76
C ALA A 447 -55.77 8.09 15.92
N GLU A 448 -55.82 9.42 15.76
CA GLU A 448 -54.67 10.32 15.96
C GLU A 448 -54.15 10.24 17.40
N LEU A 449 -55.06 10.27 18.40
CA LEU A 449 -54.70 10.18 19.81
C LEU A 449 -54.02 8.84 20.13
N LYS A 450 -54.57 7.73 19.61
CA LYS A 450 -53.96 6.39 19.78
C LYS A 450 -52.56 6.33 19.19
N GLU A 451 -52.37 6.84 17.97
CA GLU A 451 -51.05 6.89 17.32
C GLU A 451 -50.07 7.75 18.13
N LEU A 452 -50.52 8.88 18.67
CA LEU A 452 -49.70 9.73 19.53
C LEU A 452 -49.30 9.05 20.83
N HIS A 453 -50.21 8.32 21.50
CA HIS A 453 -49.87 7.55 22.70
C HIS A 453 -48.84 6.46 22.41
N GLU A 454 -48.92 5.79 21.26
CA GLU A 454 -47.91 4.82 20.81
C GLU A 454 -46.54 5.51 20.60
N LYS A 455 -46.50 6.65 19.91
CA LYS A 455 -45.27 7.45 19.70
C LYS A 455 -44.69 7.99 21.00
N ILE A 456 -45.51 8.51 21.90
CA ILE A 456 -45.08 9.02 23.23
C ILE A 456 -44.42 7.88 24.02
N LYS A 457 -45.01 6.67 23.99
CA LYS A 457 -44.44 5.50 24.65
C LYS A 457 -43.09 5.13 24.04
N GLU A 458 -42.98 5.14 22.71
CA GLU A 458 -41.71 4.89 22.00
C GLU A 458 -40.64 5.94 22.37
N TYR A 459 -40.95 7.22 22.28
CA TYR A 459 -40.01 8.30 22.62
C TYR A 459 -39.55 8.24 24.08
N LYS A 460 -40.47 7.96 25.01
CA LYS A 460 -40.11 7.77 26.43
C LYS A 460 -39.19 6.56 26.62
N ALA A 461 -39.42 5.47 25.89
CA ALA A 461 -38.54 4.30 25.94
C ALA A 461 -37.13 4.62 25.41
N ILE A 462 -37.04 5.31 24.26
CA ILE A 462 -35.77 5.74 23.67
C ILE A 462 -34.98 6.65 24.62
N LEU A 463 -35.65 7.60 25.30
CA LEU A 463 -35.00 8.51 26.24
C LEU A 463 -34.61 7.84 27.56
N ALA A 464 -35.27 6.74 27.93
CA ALA A 464 -34.98 6.00 29.16
C ALA A 464 -33.85 4.96 29.00
N ASP A 465 -33.66 4.44 27.79
CA ASP A 465 -32.66 3.40 27.50
C ASP A 465 -31.65 3.86 26.44
N LYS A 466 -30.40 4.04 26.88
CA LYS A 466 -29.29 4.40 26.00
C LYS A 466 -29.07 3.40 24.87
N LYS A 467 -29.33 2.10 25.07
CA LYS A 467 -29.16 1.08 24.01
C LYS A 467 -30.18 1.26 22.90
N LEU A 468 -31.43 1.59 23.23
CA LEU A 468 -32.46 1.93 22.24
C LEU A 468 -32.08 3.18 21.45
N LEU A 469 -31.58 4.21 22.13
CA LEU A 469 -31.11 5.44 21.48
C LEU A 469 -29.95 5.17 20.50
N LEU A 470 -28.97 4.37 20.90
CA LEU A 470 -27.87 3.95 20.02
C LEU A 470 -28.38 3.13 18.82
N GLY A 471 -29.39 2.27 19.02
CA GLY A 471 -30.05 1.53 17.95
C GLY A 471 -30.73 2.43 16.89
N VAL A 472 -31.37 3.52 17.33
CA VAL A 472 -31.93 4.54 16.43
C VAL A 472 -30.81 5.20 15.62
N ILE A 473 -29.72 5.61 16.29
CA ILE A 473 -28.55 6.21 15.61
C ILE A 473 -27.98 5.23 14.58
N LYS A 474 -27.74 3.96 14.95
CA LYS A 474 -27.23 2.92 14.04
C LYS A 474 -28.09 2.80 12.80
N THR A 475 -29.41 2.75 12.96
CA THR A 475 -30.36 2.63 11.84
C THR A 475 -30.24 3.82 10.90
N GLU A 476 -30.30 5.04 11.44
CA GLU A 476 -30.27 6.26 10.63
C GLU A 476 -28.94 6.47 9.89
N ILE A 477 -27.79 6.21 10.54
CA ILE A 477 -26.49 6.34 9.87
C ILE A 477 -26.27 5.24 8.83
N SER A 478 -26.79 4.04 9.05
CA SER A 478 -26.70 2.95 8.07
C SER A 478 -27.50 3.27 6.80
N GLU A 479 -28.70 3.84 6.93
CA GLU A 479 -29.49 4.32 5.78
C GLU A 479 -28.73 5.38 4.96
N ILE A 480 -27.96 6.25 5.62
CA ILE A 480 -27.12 7.24 4.94
C ILE A 480 -25.98 6.56 4.18
N ALA A 481 -25.32 5.56 4.78
CA ALA A 481 -24.28 4.78 4.11
C ALA A 481 -24.83 4.03 2.88
N ASP A 482 -26.02 3.45 2.98
CA ASP A 482 -26.67 2.74 1.87
C ASP A 482 -27.05 3.68 0.72
N LYS A 483 -27.50 4.90 1.06
CA LYS A 483 -27.96 5.88 0.07
C LYS A 483 -26.84 6.65 -0.61
N TYR A 484 -25.77 6.98 0.12
CA TYR A 484 -24.71 7.88 -0.36
C TYR A 484 -23.31 7.27 -0.36
N GLY A 485 -23.13 6.09 0.24
CA GLY A 485 -21.85 5.40 0.27
C GLY A 485 -21.43 4.95 -1.13
N ASP A 486 -20.14 5.10 -1.42
CA ASP A 486 -19.53 4.70 -2.68
C ASP A 486 -18.31 3.79 -2.44
N ASP A 487 -17.80 3.23 -3.53
CA ASP A 487 -16.64 2.36 -3.48
C ASP A 487 -15.36 3.19 -3.24
N ARG A 488 -14.38 2.55 -2.61
CA ARG A 488 -13.06 3.14 -2.36
C ARG A 488 -12.37 3.47 -3.68
N ARG A 489 -11.82 4.67 -3.79
CA ARG A 489 -11.08 5.15 -4.98
C ARG A 489 -9.58 4.93 -4.81
N THR A 490 -9.04 5.31 -3.66
CA THR A 490 -7.60 5.18 -3.39
C THR A 490 -7.24 3.74 -3.09
N SER A 491 -6.29 3.19 -3.86
CA SER A 491 -5.71 1.89 -3.61
C SER A 491 -4.65 1.96 -2.50
N ILE A 492 -4.54 0.91 -1.69
CA ILE A 492 -3.48 0.78 -0.70
C ILE A 492 -2.54 -0.30 -1.22
N GLY A 493 -1.42 0.13 -1.77
CA GLY A 493 -0.36 -0.74 -2.21
C GLY A 493 0.54 -1.15 -1.05
N TYR A 494 1.24 -2.25 -1.25
CA TYR A 494 2.30 -2.66 -0.34
C TYR A 494 3.49 -1.71 -0.50
N ASP A 495 4.15 -1.37 0.61
CA ASP A 495 5.48 -0.82 0.49
C ASP A 495 6.37 -1.93 -0.07
N GLU A 496 7.17 -1.67 -1.10
CA GLU A 496 8.18 -2.62 -1.61
C GLU A 496 9.19 -3.01 -0.50
N TYR A 497 9.12 -2.32 0.65
CA TYR A 497 9.88 -2.57 1.86
C TYR A 497 9.15 -3.39 2.95
N ASP A 498 7.82 -3.63 2.89
CA ASP A 498 7.06 -4.24 4.00
C ASP A 498 6.57 -5.69 3.77
N ILE A 499 6.41 -6.16 2.53
CA ILE A 499 6.11 -7.58 2.23
C ILE A 499 6.90 -7.98 1.00
N SER A 500 7.74 -9.01 1.12
CA SER A 500 8.56 -9.45 0.00
C SER A 500 7.68 -10.24 -0.98
N MET A 501 7.91 -10.11 -2.29
CA MET A 501 7.27 -10.95 -3.32
C MET A 501 7.37 -12.46 -3.06
N GLU A 502 8.25 -12.87 -2.14
CA GLU A 502 8.50 -14.23 -1.67
C GLU A 502 7.24 -14.88 -1.07
N ASP A 503 6.43 -14.15 -0.31
CA ASP A 503 5.27 -14.71 0.40
C ASP A 503 4.10 -15.07 -0.53
N LEU A 504 4.14 -14.59 -1.79
CA LEU A 504 3.13 -14.84 -2.83
C LEU A 504 3.55 -15.93 -3.82
N ILE A 505 4.81 -16.36 -3.79
CA ILE A 505 5.38 -17.33 -4.73
C ILE A 505 5.62 -18.63 -3.94
N PRO A 506 5.13 -19.80 -4.36
CA PRO A 506 5.44 -21.05 -3.65
C PRO A 506 6.93 -21.39 -3.78
N ASP A 507 7.56 -21.87 -2.69
CA ASP A 507 8.95 -22.34 -2.73
C ASP A 507 9.05 -23.72 -3.38
N GLU A 508 9.19 -23.75 -4.71
CA GLU A 508 9.18 -24.97 -5.50
C GLU A 508 10.60 -25.33 -6.01
N PRO A 509 10.95 -26.63 -6.08
CA PRO A 509 12.17 -27.08 -6.71
C PRO A 509 12.25 -26.64 -8.18
N CYS A 510 13.34 -25.99 -8.56
CA CYS A 510 13.59 -25.57 -9.93
C CYS A 510 15.03 -25.79 -10.38
N VAL A 511 15.23 -25.87 -11.70
CA VAL A 511 16.52 -26.01 -12.35
C VAL A 511 16.90 -24.68 -12.99
N ILE A 512 18.07 -24.15 -12.62
CA ILE A 512 18.66 -22.98 -13.27
C ILE A 512 19.67 -23.45 -14.30
N ALA A 513 19.48 -23.00 -15.54
CA ALA A 513 20.42 -23.25 -16.64
C ALA A 513 20.99 -21.92 -17.14
N ARG A 514 22.31 -21.87 -17.33
CA ARG A 514 23.02 -20.73 -17.92
C ARG A 514 23.84 -21.18 -19.13
N THR A 515 23.81 -20.43 -20.23
CA THR A 515 24.60 -20.70 -21.42
C THR A 515 25.94 -19.94 -21.44
N ASN A 516 26.87 -20.35 -22.32
CA ASN A 516 28.15 -19.67 -22.48
C ASN A 516 27.99 -18.25 -23.05
N LEU A 517 26.95 -17.98 -23.85
CA LEU A 517 26.60 -16.63 -24.31
C LEU A 517 25.87 -15.78 -23.24
N GLY A 518 25.71 -16.28 -22.02
CA GLY A 518 25.15 -15.53 -20.91
C GLY A 518 23.62 -15.47 -20.90
N TYR A 519 22.93 -16.42 -21.54
CA TYR A 519 21.49 -16.58 -21.31
C TYR A 519 21.24 -17.40 -20.05
N VAL A 520 20.17 -17.07 -19.31
CA VAL A 520 19.74 -17.78 -18.11
C VAL A 520 18.24 -18.11 -18.18
N LYS A 521 17.86 -19.25 -17.64
CA LYS A 521 16.46 -19.68 -17.51
C LYS A 521 16.23 -20.53 -16.28
N ARG A 522 14.98 -20.50 -15.81
CA ARG A 522 14.42 -21.41 -14.82
C ARG A 522 13.58 -22.48 -15.52
N MET A 523 13.63 -23.73 -15.07
CA MET A 523 12.86 -24.87 -15.60
C MET A 523 12.38 -25.77 -14.47
N THR A 524 11.34 -26.55 -14.71
CA THR A 524 10.92 -27.62 -13.80
C THR A 524 11.85 -28.84 -13.90
N PRO A 525 12.08 -29.59 -12.80
CA PRO A 525 12.97 -30.77 -12.77
C PRO A 525 12.58 -31.92 -13.70
N ASP A 526 11.28 -32.09 -14.00
CA ASP A 526 10.72 -33.22 -14.78
C ASP A 526 11.27 -33.34 -16.21
N ASN A 527 11.96 -32.32 -16.70
CA ASN A 527 12.48 -32.23 -18.06
C ASN A 527 13.74 -33.09 -18.35
N PHE A 528 14.32 -33.79 -17.36
CA PHE A 528 15.61 -34.51 -17.48
C PHE A 528 15.58 -35.95 -16.95
N LYS A 529 15.34 -36.97 -17.81
CA LYS A 529 15.43 -38.41 -17.46
C LYS A 529 16.87 -38.97 -17.58
N SER A 530 17.24 -39.97 -16.77
CA SER A 530 18.57 -40.63 -16.73
C SER A 530 18.83 -41.55 -17.93
N GLN A 531 20.12 -41.81 -18.27
CA GLN A 531 20.55 -42.66 -19.40
C GLN A 531 21.73 -43.58 -19.02
N HIS A 532 21.93 -44.67 -19.77
CA HIS A 532 23.04 -45.63 -19.56
C HIS A 532 24.35 -45.21 -20.26
N ARG A 533 25.50 -45.68 -19.73
CA ARG A 533 26.85 -45.41 -20.24
C ARG A 533 27.01 -45.79 -21.71
N GLY A 534 27.54 -44.86 -22.53
CA GLY A 534 27.77 -45.06 -23.97
C GLY A 534 26.64 -44.60 -24.90
N GLY A 535 25.57 -44.00 -24.36
CA GLY A 535 24.48 -43.40 -25.13
C GLY A 535 24.90 -42.20 -25.99
N LYS A 536 24.06 -41.86 -26.99
CA LYS A 536 24.27 -40.70 -27.88
C LYS A 536 23.86 -39.34 -27.28
N GLY A 537 23.33 -39.32 -26.04
CA GLY A 537 22.84 -38.10 -25.37
C GLY A 537 21.53 -37.55 -25.95
N ILE A 538 20.94 -36.55 -25.31
CA ILE A 538 19.72 -35.86 -25.76
C ILE A 538 20.09 -34.45 -26.22
N LYS A 539 19.46 -33.96 -27.28
CA LYS A 539 19.61 -32.58 -27.77
C LYS A 539 18.96 -31.61 -26.78
N GLY A 540 19.78 -30.83 -26.07
CA GLY A 540 19.32 -29.93 -24.99
C GLY A 540 18.62 -28.66 -25.47
N MET A 541 19.14 -28.01 -26.53
CA MET A 541 18.71 -26.69 -27.00
C MET A 541 18.80 -26.59 -28.55
N GLN A 542 18.03 -25.68 -29.19
CA GLN A 542 18.29 -25.24 -30.57
C GLN A 542 19.46 -24.24 -30.57
N THR A 543 20.65 -24.74 -30.89
CA THR A 543 21.88 -23.96 -30.95
C THR A 543 21.88 -23.05 -32.19
N ILE A 544 22.30 -21.79 -32.01
CA ILE A 544 23.12 -21.10 -33.03
C ILE A 544 24.54 -21.63 -32.82
N ASP A 545 25.36 -21.63 -33.86
CA ASP A 545 26.77 -22.02 -33.77
C ASP A 545 27.41 -21.41 -32.50
N ASP A 546 28.02 -22.28 -31.68
CA ASP A 546 28.76 -21.99 -30.43
C ASP A 546 27.98 -21.59 -29.14
N ASP A 547 26.65 -21.74 -29.04
CA ASP A 547 25.91 -21.54 -27.77
C ASP A 547 25.50 -22.84 -27.07
N TYR A 548 26.14 -23.16 -25.95
CA TYR A 548 25.88 -24.37 -25.14
C TYR A 548 25.67 -24.03 -23.66
N ILE A 549 25.01 -24.93 -22.92
CA ILE A 549 24.78 -24.78 -21.47
C ILE A 549 26.12 -24.92 -20.74
N LYS A 550 26.50 -23.88 -19.99
CA LYS A 550 27.74 -23.79 -19.20
C LYS A 550 27.53 -24.18 -17.75
N ASP A 551 26.41 -23.75 -17.15
CA ASP A 551 26.02 -24.11 -15.79
C ASP A 551 24.61 -24.70 -15.78
N LEU A 552 24.41 -25.74 -14.98
CA LEU A 552 23.12 -26.34 -14.71
C LEU A 552 23.10 -26.83 -13.27
N PHE A 553 22.19 -26.31 -12.45
CA PHE A 553 22.06 -26.72 -11.05
C PHE A 553 20.62 -26.64 -10.56
N MET A 554 20.29 -27.44 -9.55
CA MET A 554 19.00 -27.43 -8.88
C MET A 554 19.02 -26.52 -7.65
N THR A 555 17.91 -25.82 -7.43
CA THR A 555 17.68 -24.88 -6.34
C THR A 555 16.16 -24.81 -6.06
N THR A 556 15.73 -23.97 -5.12
CA THR A 556 14.31 -23.65 -4.93
C THR A 556 14.01 -22.25 -5.46
N SER A 557 12.74 -21.90 -5.70
CA SER A 557 12.34 -20.61 -6.27
C SER A 557 12.68 -19.42 -5.34
N HIS A 558 12.75 -19.64 -4.04
CA HIS A 558 13.08 -18.60 -3.04
C HIS A 558 14.57 -18.37 -2.85
N HIS A 559 15.40 -19.37 -3.13
CA HIS A 559 16.85 -19.25 -2.93
C HIS A 559 17.46 -18.02 -3.63
N VAL A 560 18.36 -17.35 -2.91
CA VAL A 560 19.15 -16.23 -3.44
C VAL A 560 20.35 -16.77 -4.21
N LEU A 561 20.46 -16.38 -5.48
CA LEU A 561 21.57 -16.74 -6.34
C LEU A 561 22.58 -15.58 -6.35
N THR A 562 23.80 -15.87 -5.90
CA THR A 562 24.91 -14.91 -5.98
C THR A 562 25.74 -15.20 -7.22
N PHE A 563 25.77 -14.25 -8.15
CA PHE A 563 26.51 -14.33 -9.42
C PHE A 563 27.85 -13.62 -9.28
N PHE A 564 28.93 -14.34 -9.57
CA PHE A 564 30.28 -13.81 -9.59
C PHE A 564 30.76 -13.67 -11.02
N THR A 565 31.53 -12.62 -11.28
CA THR A 565 31.97 -12.26 -12.63
C THR A 565 33.47 -12.47 -12.83
N ASN A 566 33.89 -12.54 -14.10
CA ASN A 566 35.31 -12.66 -14.48
C ASN A 566 36.16 -11.49 -13.98
N THR A 567 35.57 -10.30 -13.77
CA THR A 567 36.24 -9.12 -13.20
C THR A 567 36.23 -9.07 -11.67
N GLY A 568 35.73 -10.13 -11.02
CA GLY A 568 35.76 -10.27 -9.57
C GLY A 568 34.67 -9.47 -8.84
N ARG A 569 33.52 -9.20 -9.48
CA ARG A 569 32.35 -8.58 -8.84
C ARG A 569 31.30 -9.63 -8.49
N ALA A 570 30.44 -9.30 -7.53
CA ALA A 570 29.32 -10.12 -7.10
C ALA A 570 27.99 -9.37 -7.24
N TYR A 571 26.99 -10.09 -7.73
CA TYR A 571 25.60 -9.66 -7.95
C TYR A 571 24.66 -10.65 -7.26
N LYS A 572 23.44 -10.23 -6.93
CA LYS A 572 22.42 -11.12 -6.39
C LYS A 572 21.12 -11.03 -7.18
N LEU A 573 20.44 -12.16 -7.32
CA LEU A 573 19.10 -12.29 -7.87
C LEU A 573 18.40 -13.45 -7.17
N LYS A 574 17.11 -13.35 -6.87
CA LYS A 574 16.33 -14.50 -6.40
C LYS A 574 16.02 -15.43 -7.57
N ALA A 575 15.90 -16.73 -7.30
CA ALA A 575 15.66 -17.71 -8.36
C ALA A 575 14.33 -17.47 -9.10
N TYR A 576 13.27 -17.03 -8.43
CA TYR A 576 11.98 -16.69 -9.06
C TYR A 576 12.03 -15.48 -9.99
N GLU A 577 13.00 -14.57 -9.82
CA GLU A 577 13.17 -13.41 -10.71
C GLU A 577 13.74 -13.83 -12.07
N ILE A 578 14.23 -15.08 -12.21
CA ILE A 578 14.66 -15.67 -13.47
C ILE A 578 13.43 -16.23 -14.19
N PRO A 579 13.12 -15.77 -15.42
CA PRO A 579 11.97 -16.25 -16.16
C PRO A 579 12.00 -17.76 -16.41
N GLU A 580 10.84 -18.38 -16.24
CA GLU A 580 10.64 -19.77 -16.58
C GLU A 580 10.57 -19.96 -18.10
N ALA A 581 11.24 -20.99 -18.61
CA ALA A 581 11.27 -21.27 -20.04
C ALA A 581 11.39 -22.76 -20.31
N SER A 582 10.99 -23.19 -21.50
CA SER A 582 11.11 -24.60 -21.91
C SER A 582 12.57 -25.06 -22.04
N ARG A 583 12.79 -26.38 -22.02
CA ARG A 583 14.12 -26.98 -22.23
C ARG A 583 14.77 -26.53 -23.54
N THR A 584 13.99 -26.36 -24.60
CA THR A 584 14.48 -25.96 -25.93
C THR A 584 14.69 -24.45 -26.09
N SER A 585 14.10 -23.62 -25.22
CA SER A 585 14.25 -22.15 -25.23
C SER A 585 15.61 -21.72 -24.72
N ARG A 586 16.12 -20.57 -25.20
CA ARG A 586 17.40 -20.00 -24.73
C ARG A 586 17.28 -19.33 -23.37
N GLY A 587 16.08 -18.89 -22.99
CA GLY A 587 15.89 -18.06 -21.80
C GLY A 587 16.15 -16.58 -22.07
N THR A 588 16.46 -15.84 -21.01
CA THR A 588 16.68 -14.39 -21.02
C THR A 588 18.16 -14.07 -20.88
N ALA A 589 18.66 -13.08 -21.61
CA ALA A 589 20.04 -12.63 -21.46
C ALA A 589 20.28 -12.09 -20.04
N ILE A 590 21.34 -12.55 -19.35
CA ILE A 590 21.62 -12.20 -17.95
C ILE A 590 21.84 -10.69 -17.77
N ILE A 591 22.32 -9.99 -18.80
CA ILE A 591 22.49 -8.52 -18.83
C ILE A 591 21.17 -7.75 -18.73
N ASN A 592 20.03 -8.38 -19.03
CA ASN A 592 18.71 -7.77 -18.85
C ASN A 592 18.24 -7.87 -17.39
N LEU A 593 18.81 -8.79 -16.61
CA LEU A 593 18.47 -9.04 -15.21
C LEU A 593 19.49 -8.40 -14.25
N LEU A 594 20.77 -8.35 -14.64
CA LEU A 594 21.88 -7.81 -13.85
C LEU A 594 22.56 -6.64 -14.57
N GLN A 595 22.93 -5.60 -13.80
CA GLN A 595 23.65 -4.42 -14.32
C GLN A 595 25.16 -4.70 -14.42
N LEU A 596 25.55 -5.51 -15.40
CA LEU A 596 26.94 -5.84 -15.69
C LEU A 596 27.67 -4.68 -16.41
N ALA A 597 28.96 -4.50 -16.13
CA ALA A 597 29.81 -3.57 -16.87
C ALA A 597 30.17 -4.11 -18.27
N PRO A 598 30.57 -3.26 -19.23
CA PRO A 598 31.02 -3.72 -20.54
C PRO A 598 32.18 -4.72 -20.42
N GLY A 599 32.06 -5.88 -21.09
CA GLY A 599 33.06 -6.96 -21.05
C GLY A 599 32.98 -7.88 -19.83
N GLU A 600 32.07 -7.63 -18.90
CA GLU A 600 31.86 -8.44 -17.71
C GLU A 600 30.99 -9.66 -18.02
N THR A 601 31.47 -10.85 -17.64
CA THR A 601 30.77 -12.12 -17.85
C THR A 601 30.67 -12.90 -16.54
N ILE A 602 29.59 -13.67 -16.36
CA ILE A 602 29.41 -14.51 -15.18
C ILE A 602 30.34 -15.73 -15.25
N THR A 603 31.09 -15.98 -14.20
CA THR A 603 32.00 -17.12 -14.08
C THR A 603 31.50 -18.17 -13.09
N ALA A 604 30.87 -17.76 -11.99
CA ALA A 604 30.33 -18.68 -11.00
C ALA A 604 28.95 -18.22 -10.49
N VAL A 605 28.10 -19.19 -10.15
CA VAL A 605 26.81 -18.94 -9.48
C VAL A 605 26.78 -19.77 -8.21
N VAL A 606 26.63 -19.11 -7.08
CA VAL A 606 26.54 -19.76 -5.77
C VAL A 606 25.12 -19.54 -5.25
N PRO A 607 24.28 -20.59 -5.16
CA PRO A 607 23.03 -20.51 -4.43
C PRO A 607 23.35 -20.43 -2.94
N VAL A 608 22.85 -19.38 -2.29
CA VAL A 608 23.07 -19.11 -0.86
C VAL A 608 21.69 -18.96 -0.21
N LYS A 609 21.39 -19.81 0.78
CA LYS A 609 20.20 -19.64 1.63
C LYS A 609 20.60 -18.72 2.77
N ILE A 610 20.11 -17.48 2.77
CA ILE A 610 20.58 -16.42 3.68
C ILE A 610 20.26 -16.76 5.14
N ASP A 611 19.16 -17.45 5.40
CA ASP A 611 18.64 -17.71 6.75
C ASP A 611 19.37 -18.84 7.49
N THR A 612 20.16 -19.64 6.77
CA THR A 612 20.94 -20.76 7.34
C THR A 612 22.43 -20.44 7.52
N LEU A 613 22.86 -19.23 7.18
CA LEU A 613 24.28 -18.87 7.22
C LEU A 613 24.77 -18.61 8.65
N GLN A 614 25.88 -19.24 9.00
CA GLN A 614 26.54 -19.03 10.29
C GLN A 614 27.64 -17.97 10.16
N ASP A 615 28.01 -17.37 11.29
CA ASP A 615 29.12 -16.40 11.38
C ASP A 615 30.47 -16.97 10.93
N THR A 616 30.56 -18.30 10.86
CA THR A 616 31.74 -19.09 10.50
C THR A 616 31.80 -19.46 9.02
N ASP A 617 30.84 -19.03 8.20
CA ASP A 617 30.83 -19.35 6.77
C ASP A 617 31.63 -18.34 5.92
N TYR A 618 32.36 -18.86 4.94
CA TYR A 618 33.20 -18.10 4.02
C TYR A 618 32.90 -18.41 2.56
N LEU A 619 33.13 -17.41 1.71
CA LEU A 619 33.24 -17.59 0.26
C LEU A 619 34.72 -17.73 -0.11
N PHE A 620 35.10 -18.94 -0.47
CA PHE A 620 36.41 -19.28 -1.01
C PHE A 620 36.40 -19.09 -2.53
N MET A 621 37.15 -18.10 -2.98
CA MET A 621 37.31 -17.71 -4.38
C MET A 621 38.63 -18.23 -4.93
N ALA A 622 38.62 -18.73 -6.15
CA ALA A 622 39.82 -19.18 -6.85
C ALA A 622 39.86 -18.63 -8.28
N THR A 623 41.06 -18.28 -8.72
CA THR A 623 41.34 -17.68 -10.01
C THR A 623 42.05 -18.64 -10.96
N LYS A 624 42.04 -18.30 -12.24
CA LYS A 624 42.65 -19.07 -13.33
C LYS A 624 44.15 -19.26 -13.14
N LYS A 625 44.85 -18.23 -12.62
CA LYS A 625 46.30 -18.25 -12.34
C LYS A 625 46.68 -18.78 -10.96
N GLY A 626 45.76 -19.43 -10.24
CA GLY A 626 46.06 -20.13 -8.99
C GLY A 626 46.11 -19.25 -7.73
N ILE A 627 45.64 -17.99 -7.82
CA ILE A 627 45.38 -17.14 -6.65
C ILE A 627 44.05 -17.56 -6.01
N VAL A 628 44.06 -17.67 -4.68
CA VAL A 628 42.89 -18.00 -3.88
C VAL A 628 42.64 -16.96 -2.81
N LYS A 629 41.39 -16.81 -2.40
CA LYS A 629 40.98 -15.86 -1.39
C LYS A 629 39.79 -16.39 -0.62
N LYS A 630 39.76 -16.08 0.68
CA LYS A 630 38.63 -16.37 1.54
C LYS A 630 38.07 -15.07 2.12
N THR A 631 36.75 -14.89 2.06
CA THR A 631 36.06 -13.72 2.63
C THR A 631 34.82 -14.17 3.39
N PRO A 632 34.53 -13.60 4.58
CA PRO A 632 33.30 -13.92 5.32
C PRO A 632 32.05 -13.68 4.48
N VAL A 633 31.07 -14.60 4.52
CA VAL A 633 29.83 -14.47 3.73
C VAL A 633 29.05 -13.20 4.09
N LYS A 634 29.13 -12.75 5.36
CA LYS A 634 28.48 -11.51 5.84
C LYS A 634 28.85 -10.27 5.03
N ASP A 635 30.05 -10.20 4.46
CA ASP A 635 30.48 -9.10 3.59
C ASP A 635 29.65 -9.00 2.29
N PHE A 636 28.90 -10.06 1.97
CA PHE A 636 28.02 -10.21 0.81
C PHE A 636 26.52 -10.20 1.18
N ALA A 637 26.15 -9.95 2.45
CA ALA A 637 24.74 -9.89 2.85
C ALA A 637 23.95 -8.81 2.07
N ASN A 638 24.59 -7.65 1.86
CA ASN A 638 23.98 -6.48 1.23
C ASN A 638 24.63 -6.14 -0.11
N ILE A 639 24.33 -6.94 -1.14
CA ILE A 639 24.70 -6.65 -2.53
C ILE A 639 23.70 -5.67 -3.14
N ARG A 640 24.20 -4.52 -3.64
CA ARG A 640 23.37 -3.53 -4.38
C ARG A 640 23.10 -4.03 -5.81
N LYS A 641 22.08 -3.50 -6.49
CA LYS A 641 21.77 -3.85 -7.90
C LYS A 641 22.95 -3.62 -8.87
N THR A 642 23.82 -2.65 -8.57
CA THR A 642 25.06 -2.38 -9.33
C THR A 642 26.18 -3.39 -9.09
N GLY A 643 25.97 -4.38 -8.22
CA GLY A 643 26.99 -5.31 -7.75
C GLY A 643 27.97 -4.67 -6.75
N ILE A 644 28.83 -5.52 -6.18
CA ILE A 644 29.91 -5.16 -5.26
C ILE A 644 31.21 -5.81 -5.70
N GLN A 645 32.37 -5.28 -5.30
CA GLN A 645 33.64 -5.98 -5.49
C GLN A 645 33.69 -7.24 -4.60
N ALA A 646 34.18 -8.36 -5.12
CA ALA A 646 34.38 -9.61 -4.38
C ALA A 646 35.87 -9.94 -4.20
N ILE A 647 36.66 -9.76 -5.26
CA ILE A 647 38.11 -9.98 -5.30
C ILE A 647 38.74 -8.97 -6.27
N ASN A 648 39.92 -8.43 -5.94
CA ASN A 648 40.67 -7.63 -6.89
C ASN A 648 41.56 -8.55 -7.75
N LEU A 649 41.49 -8.45 -9.07
CA LEU A 649 42.19 -9.33 -10.01
C LEU A 649 43.31 -8.59 -10.71
N ARG A 650 44.30 -9.35 -11.20
CA ARG A 650 45.33 -8.84 -12.12
C ARG A 650 44.77 -8.78 -13.54
N GLU A 651 45.38 -7.98 -14.40
CA GLU A 651 44.91 -7.79 -15.79
C GLU A 651 44.91 -9.09 -16.61
N ASP A 652 45.73 -10.08 -16.25
CA ASP A 652 45.88 -11.37 -16.91
C ASP A 652 45.21 -12.56 -16.19
N ASP A 653 44.33 -12.27 -15.22
CA ASP A 653 43.72 -13.28 -14.35
C ASP A 653 42.19 -13.11 -14.27
N GLU A 654 41.50 -14.24 -14.06
CA GLU A 654 40.04 -14.30 -14.04
C GLU A 654 39.57 -15.16 -12.88
N LEU A 655 38.48 -14.75 -12.22
CA LEU A 655 37.83 -15.58 -11.21
C LEU A 655 37.13 -16.77 -11.88
N ILE A 656 37.48 -18.00 -11.51
CA ILE A 656 36.93 -19.22 -12.15
C ILE A 656 35.86 -19.92 -11.31
N GLU A 657 36.01 -19.95 -9.98
CA GLU A 657 35.12 -20.73 -9.13
C GLU A 657 35.03 -20.11 -7.73
N VAL A 658 33.85 -20.22 -7.12
CA VAL A 658 33.56 -19.79 -5.76
C VAL A 658 32.90 -20.92 -5.00
N LYS A 659 33.36 -21.21 -3.79
CA LYS A 659 32.86 -22.26 -2.91
C LYS A 659 32.46 -21.68 -1.55
N LEU A 660 31.40 -22.23 -0.98
CA LEU A 660 31.03 -22.00 0.41
C LEU A 660 31.83 -22.96 1.29
N THR A 661 32.44 -22.45 2.35
CA THR A 661 33.35 -23.20 3.24
C THR A 661 33.19 -22.71 4.68
N ASP A 662 33.63 -23.52 5.65
CA ASP A 662 33.33 -23.37 7.09
C ASP A 662 34.58 -23.50 7.99
N ASP A 663 35.78 -23.26 7.45
CA ASP A 663 37.08 -23.43 8.12
C ASP A 663 37.45 -24.87 8.53
N GLN A 664 36.61 -25.88 8.26
CA GLN A 664 36.93 -27.30 8.46
C GLN A 664 37.31 -28.00 7.15
N ALA A 665 37.13 -27.32 6.03
CA ALA A 665 37.30 -27.85 4.70
C ALA A 665 38.77 -27.96 4.26
N GLU A 666 39.02 -28.93 3.38
CA GLU A 666 40.24 -29.00 2.59
C GLU A 666 39.92 -28.64 1.13
N ILE A 667 40.78 -27.84 0.53
CA ILE A 667 40.61 -27.32 -0.81
C ILE A 667 41.44 -28.17 -1.78
N LEU A 668 40.78 -28.65 -2.82
CA LEU A 668 41.41 -29.34 -3.94
C LEU A 668 41.36 -28.45 -5.17
N MET A 669 42.51 -28.16 -5.78
CA MET A 669 42.57 -27.42 -7.05
C MET A 669 43.19 -28.31 -8.11
N VAL A 670 42.54 -28.40 -9.28
CA VAL A 670 42.94 -29.23 -10.42
C VAL A 670 43.25 -28.35 -11.61
N THR A 671 44.33 -28.65 -12.32
CA THR A 671 44.80 -27.90 -13.48
C THR A 671 44.52 -28.60 -14.80
N MET A 672 44.52 -27.82 -15.88
CA MET A 672 44.32 -28.27 -17.25
C MET A 672 45.32 -29.37 -17.63
N LEU A 673 46.58 -29.26 -17.18
CA LEU A 673 47.65 -30.23 -17.45
C LEU A 673 47.67 -31.42 -16.45
N GLY A 674 46.62 -31.58 -15.65
CA GLY A 674 46.41 -32.76 -14.81
C GLY A 674 47.26 -32.78 -13.54
N GLN A 675 47.52 -31.62 -12.94
CA GLN A 675 48.03 -31.50 -11.57
C GLN A 675 46.89 -31.27 -10.58
N CYS A 676 47.05 -31.74 -9.34
CA CYS A 676 46.13 -31.48 -8.25
C CYS A 676 46.88 -31.11 -6.97
N ILE A 677 46.46 -30.05 -6.28
CA ILE A 677 46.91 -29.73 -4.93
C ILE A 677 45.75 -29.91 -3.95
N ARG A 678 46.02 -30.48 -2.77
CA ARG A 678 45.10 -30.58 -1.63
C ARG A 678 45.74 -29.86 -0.44
N PHE A 679 45.08 -28.87 0.12
CA PHE A 679 45.58 -28.11 1.28
C PHE A 679 44.43 -27.72 2.20
N LYS A 680 44.74 -27.39 3.46
CA LYS A 680 43.73 -26.97 4.44
C LYS A 680 43.29 -25.54 4.14
N GLU A 681 41.99 -25.28 4.21
CA GLU A 681 41.46 -23.93 4.03
C GLU A 681 42.06 -22.92 5.04
N THR A 682 42.40 -23.38 6.25
CA THR A 682 43.01 -22.57 7.31
C THR A 682 44.39 -22.03 6.96
N ASP A 683 45.07 -22.56 5.92
CA ASP A 683 46.30 -21.97 5.37
C ASP A 683 46.05 -20.63 4.64
N VAL A 684 44.77 -20.31 4.36
CA VAL A 684 44.32 -19.07 3.73
C VAL A 684 43.57 -18.22 4.76
N ARG A 685 44.19 -17.12 5.18
CA ARG A 685 43.55 -16.18 6.11
C ARG A 685 42.31 -15.51 5.49
N PRO A 686 41.23 -15.27 6.25
CA PRO A 686 40.11 -14.48 5.78
C PRO A 686 40.54 -13.02 5.55
N THR A 687 40.09 -12.44 4.45
CA THR A 687 40.36 -11.04 4.09
C THR A 687 39.13 -10.38 3.50
N GLY A 688 39.05 -9.05 3.60
CA GLY A 688 37.93 -8.28 3.05
C GLY A 688 37.88 -8.29 1.52
N ARG A 689 36.73 -7.87 0.99
CA ARG A 689 36.38 -7.87 -0.45
C ARG A 689 37.40 -7.23 -1.41
N SER A 690 38.10 -6.18 -1.01
CA SER A 690 39.04 -5.48 -1.91
C SER A 690 40.44 -6.12 -2.00
N ALA A 691 40.72 -7.18 -1.23
CA ALA A 691 42.01 -7.86 -1.29
C ALA A 691 42.16 -8.76 -2.54
N MET A 692 43.40 -8.95 -3.00
CA MET A 692 43.74 -9.81 -4.16
C MET A 692 43.79 -11.31 -3.81
N GLY A 693 44.04 -11.67 -2.55
CA GLY A 693 44.24 -13.07 -2.13
C GLY A 693 45.71 -13.48 -2.02
N VAL A 694 45.94 -14.79 -1.95
CA VAL A 694 47.25 -15.43 -1.79
C VAL A 694 47.42 -16.57 -2.79
N ILE A 695 48.66 -17.02 -3.04
CA ILE A 695 48.89 -18.16 -3.93
C ILE A 695 48.35 -19.44 -3.29
N GLY A 696 47.41 -20.10 -3.98
CA GLY A 696 46.85 -21.40 -3.64
C GLY A 696 47.59 -22.53 -4.33
N MET A 697 47.95 -22.35 -5.60
CA MET A 697 48.73 -23.32 -6.39
C MET A 697 49.75 -22.60 -7.27
N SER A 698 50.97 -23.12 -7.34
CA SER A 698 51.95 -22.67 -8.32
C SER A 698 51.77 -23.44 -9.63
N LEU A 699 51.51 -22.72 -10.72
CA LEU A 699 51.26 -23.29 -12.03
C LEU A 699 52.54 -23.41 -12.87
N MET A 700 52.54 -24.33 -13.84
CA MET A 700 53.57 -24.37 -14.89
C MET A 700 53.20 -23.41 -16.01
N ASP A 701 54.15 -23.13 -16.91
CA ASP A 701 53.88 -22.33 -18.11
C ASP A 701 52.75 -22.99 -18.93
N GLU A 702 51.80 -22.17 -19.40
CA GLU A 702 50.58 -22.58 -20.13
C GLU A 702 49.57 -23.43 -19.33
N ASP A 703 49.82 -23.71 -18.04
CA ASP A 703 48.86 -24.41 -17.19
C ASP A 703 47.90 -23.43 -16.49
N GLU A 704 46.67 -23.88 -16.26
CA GLU A 704 45.60 -23.06 -15.70
C GLU A 704 44.70 -23.92 -14.80
N VAL A 705 44.11 -23.31 -13.78
CA VAL A 705 43.18 -24.04 -12.90
C VAL A 705 41.84 -24.22 -13.64
N VAL A 706 41.34 -25.46 -13.67
CA VAL A 706 40.08 -25.84 -14.36
C VAL A 706 39.01 -26.35 -13.40
N GLY A 707 39.35 -26.55 -12.13
CA GLY A 707 38.37 -26.91 -11.11
C GLY A 707 38.89 -26.77 -9.70
N VAL A 708 38.02 -26.33 -8.80
CA VAL A 708 38.25 -26.22 -7.36
C VAL A 708 37.14 -26.93 -6.63
N GLN A 709 37.48 -27.87 -5.75
CA GLN A 709 36.52 -28.67 -4.99
C GLN A 709 36.85 -28.62 -3.51
N VAL A 710 35.86 -28.92 -2.69
CA VAL A 710 35.99 -29.01 -1.24
C VAL A 710 35.87 -30.47 -0.82
N SER A 711 36.69 -30.93 0.13
CA SER A 711 36.69 -32.31 0.60
C SER A 711 35.32 -32.82 1.08
N THR A 712 34.45 -31.94 1.58
CA THR A 712 33.09 -32.26 2.02
C THR A 712 32.10 -32.55 0.89
N GLN A 713 32.50 -32.36 -0.37
CA GLN A 713 31.58 -32.49 -1.52
C GLN A 713 31.40 -33.94 -2.00
N GLY A 714 32.27 -34.87 -1.61
CA GLY A 714 32.18 -36.30 -1.93
C GLY A 714 33.52 -36.99 -1.73
N ASP A 715 33.50 -38.32 -1.74
CA ASP A 715 34.66 -39.13 -1.32
C ASP A 715 35.67 -39.39 -2.47
N THR A 716 35.23 -39.17 -3.72
CA THR A 716 36.04 -39.38 -4.93
C THR A 716 36.10 -38.12 -5.80
N MET A 717 37.22 -37.91 -6.49
CA MET A 717 37.39 -36.87 -7.50
C MET A 717 37.11 -37.43 -8.89
N LEU A 718 36.03 -36.98 -9.54
CA LEU A 718 35.79 -37.21 -10.96
C LEU A 718 36.61 -36.21 -11.77
N ILE A 719 37.43 -36.70 -12.69
CA ILE A 719 38.21 -35.89 -13.65
C ILE A 719 37.79 -36.29 -15.05
N VAL A 720 37.52 -35.27 -15.89
CA VAL A 720 37.07 -35.45 -17.28
C VAL A 720 37.95 -34.63 -18.23
N SER A 721 38.35 -35.24 -19.34
CA SER A 721 39.11 -34.59 -20.40
C SER A 721 38.26 -34.25 -21.64
N GLU A 722 38.76 -33.36 -22.49
CA GLU A 722 38.03 -32.79 -23.63
C GLU A 722 37.54 -33.83 -24.66
N ASN A 723 38.24 -34.96 -24.80
CA ASN A 723 37.82 -36.04 -25.72
C ASN A 723 36.87 -37.06 -25.07
N GLY A 724 36.23 -36.71 -23.95
CA GLY A 724 35.18 -37.53 -23.33
C GLY A 724 35.69 -38.75 -22.55
N MET A 725 36.96 -38.72 -22.13
CA MET A 725 37.52 -39.70 -21.18
C MET A 725 37.43 -39.17 -19.75
N GLY A 726 37.24 -40.06 -18.78
CA GLY A 726 37.27 -39.67 -17.38
C GLY A 726 37.34 -40.83 -16.41
N LYS A 727 37.61 -40.50 -15.16
CA LYS A 727 37.75 -41.46 -14.05
C LYS A 727 37.38 -40.84 -12.73
N ARG A 728 37.07 -41.69 -11.76
CA ARG A 728 37.02 -41.32 -10.35
C ARG A 728 38.30 -41.77 -9.66
N THR A 729 38.72 -41.04 -8.64
CA THR A 729 39.89 -41.38 -7.81
C THR A 729 39.58 -40.97 -6.38
N ASP A 730 39.84 -41.85 -5.41
CA ASP A 730 39.60 -41.54 -3.99
C ASP A 730 40.37 -40.28 -3.56
N ILE A 731 39.69 -39.39 -2.82
CA ILE A 731 40.29 -38.13 -2.37
C ILE A 731 41.54 -38.38 -1.52
N ASP A 732 41.58 -39.50 -0.80
CA ASP A 732 42.71 -39.90 0.05
C ASP A 732 43.99 -40.25 -0.71
N GLU A 733 43.92 -40.51 -2.03
CA GLU A 733 45.14 -40.62 -2.83
C GLU A 733 45.86 -39.28 -2.99
N TYR A 734 45.16 -38.16 -2.79
CA TYR A 734 45.76 -36.82 -2.80
C TYR A 734 46.23 -36.47 -1.39
N THR A 735 47.54 -36.51 -1.17
CA THR A 735 48.16 -36.14 0.10
C THR A 735 48.00 -34.64 0.38
N VAL A 736 47.58 -34.30 1.60
CA VAL A 736 47.50 -32.90 2.05
C VAL A 736 48.91 -32.30 2.12
N GLN A 737 49.08 -31.14 1.49
CA GLN A 737 50.31 -30.36 1.48
C GLN A 737 50.03 -28.88 1.79
N HIS A 738 51.07 -28.07 1.96
CA HIS A 738 50.91 -26.61 2.11
C HIS A 738 50.46 -25.96 0.80
N ARG A 739 49.65 -24.90 0.91
CA ARG A 739 49.27 -24.08 -0.26
C ARG A 739 50.49 -23.51 -0.98
N GLY A 740 50.34 -23.27 -2.28
CA GLY A 740 51.40 -22.74 -3.16
C GLY A 740 52.35 -23.79 -3.72
N GLY A 741 52.17 -25.07 -3.39
CA GLY A 741 52.85 -26.17 -4.07
C GLY A 741 52.43 -26.33 -5.54
N LYS A 742 53.21 -27.12 -6.30
CA LYS A 742 52.91 -27.44 -7.72
C LYS A 742 51.83 -28.52 -7.89
N GLY A 743 51.35 -29.12 -6.80
CA GLY A 743 50.46 -30.27 -6.87
C GLY A 743 51.17 -31.59 -7.19
N VAL A 744 50.37 -32.64 -7.25
CA VAL A 744 50.74 -33.99 -7.65
C VAL A 744 49.94 -34.37 -8.90
N LYS A 745 50.52 -35.20 -9.77
CA LYS A 745 49.86 -35.62 -11.01
C LYS A 745 48.58 -36.40 -10.70
N CYS A 746 47.44 -35.92 -11.20
CA CYS A 746 46.10 -36.47 -10.94
C CYS A 746 45.44 -37.09 -12.16
N TYR A 747 46.00 -36.84 -13.36
CA TYR A 747 45.51 -37.37 -14.63
C TYR A 747 46.67 -37.58 -15.60
N LYS A 748 46.60 -38.66 -16.41
CA LYS A 748 47.58 -38.90 -17.47
C LYS A 748 47.02 -38.40 -18.81
N ILE A 749 47.50 -37.24 -19.24
CA ILE A 749 47.18 -36.67 -20.55
C ILE A 749 47.91 -37.43 -21.66
N THR A 750 47.18 -37.74 -22.72
CA THR A 750 47.64 -38.33 -23.98
C THR A 750 46.89 -37.67 -25.14
N GLU A 751 47.36 -37.83 -26.37
CA GLU A 751 46.61 -37.34 -27.55
C GLU A 751 45.18 -37.87 -27.63
N LYS A 752 44.94 -39.09 -27.12
CA LYS A 752 43.60 -39.71 -27.08
C LYS A 752 42.68 -39.07 -26.05
N THR A 753 43.20 -38.56 -24.94
CA THR A 753 42.39 -37.96 -23.87
C THR A 753 42.13 -36.48 -24.11
N GLY A 754 43.14 -35.77 -24.66
CA GLY A 754 43.21 -34.32 -24.61
C GLY A 754 43.39 -33.78 -23.18
N ASN A 755 43.31 -32.46 -23.04
CA ASN A 755 43.46 -31.75 -21.77
C ASN A 755 42.29 -31.97 -20.81
N VAL A 756 42.51 -31.73 -19.51
CA VAL A 756 41.45 -31.80 -18.50
C VAL A 756 40.51 -30.60 -18.66
N VAL A 757 39.21 -30.84 -18.73
CA VAL A 757 38.18 -29.80 -18.89
C VAL A 757 37.46 -29.51 -17.57
N GLY A 758 37.42 -30.47 -16.66
CA GLY A 758 36.85 -30.22 -15.34
C GLY A 758 37.12 -31.33 -14.34
N ALA A 759 36.97 -30.96 -13.07
CA ALA A 759 37.00 -31.88 -11.95
C ALA A 759 35.81 -31.60 -11.01
N LYS A 760 35.17 -32.67 -10.51
CA LYS A 760 34.08 -32.58 -9.52
C LYS A 760 34.28 -33.63 -8.43
N ALA A 761 34.22 -33.22 -7.16
CA ALA A 761 34.15 -34.16 -6.05
C ALA A 761 32.74 -34.78 -6.01
N VAL A 762 32.65 -36.11 -6.03
CA VAL A 762 31.41 -36.89 -6.17
C VAL A 762 31.44 -38.14 -5.28
N ASP A 763 30.26 -38.67 -5.00
CA ASP A 763 30.05 -39.97 -4.36
C ASP A 763 29.35 -40.93 -5.34
N ASP A 764 29.29 -42.22 -5.02
CA ASP A 764 28.67 -43.25 -5.86
C ASP A 764 27.17 -43.01 -6.12
N SER A 765 26.48 -42.35 -5.18
CA SER A 765 25.03 -42.13 -5.22
C SER A 765 24.60 -41.03 -6.18
N ARG A 766 25.53 -40.20 -6.65
CA ARG A 766 25.24 -39.05 -7.50
C ARG A 766 25.30 -39.37 -8.98
N GLU A 767 24.69 -38.48 -9.75
CA GLU A 767 24.84 -38.42 -11.19
C GLU A 767 25.61 -37.17 -11.61
N VAL A 768 26.22 -37.25 -12.78
CA VAL A 768 26.95 -36.17 -13.42
C VAL A 768 26.45 -35.96 -14.83
N MET A 769 26.47 -34.71 -15.27
CA MET A 769 26.10 -34.33 -16.61
C MET A 769 27.34 -33.85 -17.36
N LEU A 770 27.57 -34.43 -18.53
CA LEU A 770 28.57 -33.94 -19.48
C LEU A 770 27.85 -33.21 -20.61
N ILE A 771 28.40 -32.06 -20.99
CA ILE A 771 27.84 -31.21 -22.03
C ILE A 771 28.91 -31.01 -23.10
N THR A 772 28.57 -31.26 -24.35
CA THR A 772 29.47 -31.07 -25.49
C THR A 772 29.38 -29.67 -26.07
N THR A 773 30.34 -29.30 -26.92
CA THR A 773 30.34 -28.03 -27.66
C THR A 773 29.12 -27.86 -28.57
N GLU A 774 28.49 -28.96 -29.02
CA GLU A 774 27.24 -28.92 -29.80
C GLU A 774 25.96 -28.93 -28.95
N GLY A 775 26.07 -28.85 -27.62
CA GLY A 775 24.91 -28.85 -26.71
C GLY A 775 24.25 -30.22 -26.56
N ILE A 776 24.97 -31.31 -26.85
CA ILE A 776 24.56 -32.67 -26.48
C ILE A 776 24.82 -32.85 -24.99
N ILE A 777 23.78 -33.29 -24.28
CA ILE A 777 23.84 -33.52 -22.83
C ILE A 777 23.70 -35.01 -22.57
N ILE A 778 24.62 -35.58 -21.79
CA ILE A 778 24.54 -36.94 -21.26
C ILE A 778 24.57 -36.90 -19.73
N ARG A 779 23.67 -37.65 -19.09
CA ARG A 779 23.61 -37.85 -17.64
C ARG A 779 24.10 -39.26 -17.34
N LEU A 780 25.10 -39.39 -16.46
CA LEU A 780 25.73 -40.66 -16.08
C LEU A 780 25.67 -40.83 -14.57
N GLN A 781 25.38 -42.04 -14.10
CA GLN A 781 25.55 -42.41 -12.70
C GLN A 781 27.05 -42.46 -12.36
N CYS A 782 27.45 -41.90 -11.22
CA CYS A 782 28.85 -41.94 -10.79
C CYS A 782 29.33 -43.38 -10.59
N SER A 783 28.49 -44.27 -10.05
CA SER A 783 28.81 -45.68 -9.85
C SER A 783 29.22 -46.41 -11.14
N ASP A 784 28.74 -45.96 -12.31
CA ASP A 784 29.10 -46.53 -13.61
C ASP A 784 30.48 -46.07 -14.13
N ILE A 785 31.09 -45.08 -13.46
CA ILE A 785 32.42 -44.55 -13.80
C ILE A 785 33.47 -45.26 -12.95
N SER A 786 34.45 -45.87 -13.62
CA SER A 786 35.53 -46.62 -12.97
C SER A 786 36.31 -45.75 -11.98
N ASN A 787 36.45 -46.26 -10.75
CA ASN A 787 37.39 -45.73 -9.76
C ASN A 787 38.80 -46.29 -10.05
N LEU A 788 39.75 -45.41 -10.30
CA LEU A 788 41.12 -45.74 -10.71
C LEU A 788 42.11 -44.81 -10.01
N GLY A 789 43.34 -45.27 -9.81
CA GLY A 789 44.37 -44.46 -9.17
C GLY A 789 44.72 -43.16 -9.92
N ARG A 790 45.44 -42.27 -9.24
CA ARG A 790 45.78 -40.91 -9.73
C ARG A 790 46.40 -40.88 -11.12
N ILE A 791 47.43 -41.67 -11.41
CA ILE A 791 48.20 -41.56 -12.68
C ILE A 791 47.62 -42.45 -13.78
N THR A 792 46.33 -42.29 -14.07
CA THR A 792 45.62 -43.02 -15.14
C THR A 792 44.82 -42.06 -16.02
N SER A 793 44.39 -42.52 -17.19
CA SER A 793 43.63 -41.73 -18.18
C SER A 793 42.11 -41.99 -18.15
N GLY A 794 41.66 -42.95 -17.34
CA GLY A 794 40.24 -43.27 -17.22
C GLY A 794 39.64 -44.08 -18.37
N VAL A 795 38.31 -44.12 -18.38
CA VAL A 795 37.48 -44.83 -19.35
C VAL A 795 36.68 -43.84 -20.19
N LYS A 796 36.12 -44.30 -21.31
CA LYS A 796 35.28 -43.47 -22.18
C LYS A 796 33.92 -43.22 -21.52
N LEU A 797 33.56 -41.96 -21.32
CA LEU A 797 32.29 -41.54 -20.72
C LEU A 797 31.22 -41.24 -21.77
N ILE A 798 31.61 -40.63 -22.89
CA ILE A 798 30.72 -40.24 -23.99
C ILE A 798 31.36 -40.58 -25.34
N ASN A 799 30.53 -40.99 -26.31
CA ASN A 799 30.93 -41.10 -27.71
C ASN A 799 30.77 -39.73 -28.38
N LEU A 800 31.88 -39.14 -28.81
CA LEU A 800 31.92 -37.87 -29.52
C LEU A 800 32.20 -38.13 -31.02
N ASP A 801 31.52 -37.40 -31.88
CA ASP A 801 31.83 -37.36 -33.32
C ASP A 801 33.09 -36.51 -33.57
N GLU A 802 33.67 -36.63 -34.76
CA GLU A 802 34.93 -35.96 -35.11
C GLU A 802 34.81 -34.43 -35.03
N GLY A 803 35.66 -33.79 -34.23
CA GLY A 803 35.62 -32.33 -33.99
C GLY A 803 34.79 -31.88 -32.78
N ILE A 804 33.96 -32.74 -32.20
CA ILE A 804 33.15 -32.42 -31.01
C ILE A 804 33.96 -32.70 -29.74
N LYS A 805 33.95 -31.76 -28.79
CA LYS A 805 34.62 -31.89 -27.48
C LYS A 805 33.62 -31.78 -26.33
N VAL A 806 34.00 -32.30 -25.16
CA VAL A 806 33.33 -31.99 -23.90
C VAL A 806 33.65 -30.55 -23.52
N ALA A 807 32.62 -29.74 -23.30
CA ALA A 807 32.75 -28.33 -22.95
C ALA A 807 32.70 -28.10 -21.43
N THR A 808 31.86 -28.84 -20.70
CA THR A 808 31.75 -28.70 -19.24
C THR A 808 31.19 -29.95 -18.58
N ILE A 809 31.38 -30.04 -17.26
CA ILE A 809 30.80 -31.06 -16.39
C ILE A 809 30.02 -30.42 -15.24
N ALA A 810 28.79 -30.86 -15.06
CA ALA A 810 27.91 -30.42 -13.98
C ALA A 810 27.56 -31.59 -13.06
N LYS A 811 27.46 -31.31 -11.76
CA LYS A 811 27.05 -32.28 -10.75
C LYS A 811 25.55 -32.17 -10.55
N VAL A 812 24.83 -33.28 -10.63
CA VAL A 812 23.41 -33.30 -10.28
C VAL A 812 23.31 -33.36 -8.75
N ARG A 813 22.65 -32.38 -8.13
CA ARG A 813 22.42 -32.38 -6.67
C ARG A 813 21.37 -33.45 -6.32
N LYS A 814 21.37 -33.96 -5.08
CA LYS A 814 20.21 -34.69 -4.55
C LYS A 814 19.01 -33.74 -4.46
N GLN A 815 17.79 -34.29 -4.50
CA GLN A 815 16.55 -33.51 -4.34
C GLN A 815 16.68 -32.57 -3.13
N PRO A 816 16.30 -31.29 -3.25
CA PRO A 816 16.17 -30.42 -2.09
C PRO A 816 15.00 -30.91 -1.23
N ALA A 817 15.19 -30.90 0.09
CA ALA A 817 14.06 -30.98 1.03
C ALA A 817 13.33 -29.63 1.06
N ASP A 818 12.02 -29.67 1.26
CA ASP A 818 11.17 -28.48 1.45
C ASP A 818 11.47 -27.76 2.78
N GLU A 819 10.77 -26.66 3.06
CA GLU A 819 10.93 -25.87 4.30
C GLU A 819 10.67 -26.67 5.59
N ASP A 820 9.96 -27.81 5.49
CA ASP A 820 9.66 -28.72 6.60
C ASP A 820 10.65 -29.91 6.70
N GLY A 821 11.67 -29.95 5.85
CA GLY A 821 12.69 -31.01 5.87
C GLY A 821 12.21 -32.35 5.31
N LYS A 822 11.12 -32.38 4.53
CA LYS A 822 10.66 -33.56 3.79
C LYS A 822 11.24 -33.56 2.39
N ASP A 823 11.60 -34.73 1.87
CA ASP A 823 11.96 -34.89 0.47
C ASP A 823 10.77 -34.46 -0.40
N ALA A 824 10.98 -33.54 -1.33
CA ALA A 824 9.90 -33.01 -2.18
C ALA A 824 9.22 -34.14 -2.98
N GLU A 825 7.92 -34.36 -2.72
CA GLU A 825 7.10 -35.34 -3.45
C GLU A 825 7.01 -34.99 -4.94
N GLY A 826 7.30 -35.95 -5.82
CA GLY A 826 7.24 -35.74 -7.28
C GLY A 826 7.86 -36.82 -8.17
N PHE A 827 8.42 -37.90 -7.62
CA PHE A 827 8.85 -39.05 -8.41
C PHE A 827 8.33 -40.34 -7.75
N GLU A 828 7.23 -40.88 -8.27
CA GLU A 828 6.87 -42.28 -8.00
C GLU A 828 7.92 -43.18 -8.66
N GLU A 829 8.68 -43.93 -7.85
CA GLU A 829 9.30 -45.17 -8.33
C GLU A 829 8.16 -46.15 -8.63
N ASP A 830 7.97 -46.43 -9.92
CA ASP A 830 7.07 -47.47 -10.42
C ASP A 830 7.57 -48.82 -9.89
N THR A 831 7.07 -49.20 -8.71
CA THR A 831 7.37 -50.46 -8.06
C THR A 831 6.19 -51.41 -8.24
N ASP A 832 6.51 -52.44 -9.01
CA ASP A 832 5.66 -53.56 -9.38
C ASP A 832 4.90 -54.13 -8.17
N LYS A 833 3.56 -54.18 -8.26
CA LYS A 833 2.70 -54.74 -7.22
C LYS A 833 2.76 -56.27 -7.24
N THR A 834 3.49 -56.87 -6.30
CA THR A 834 3.15 -58.21 -5.81
C THR A 834 2.30 -58.09 -4.55
N VAL A 835 1.04 -58.50 -4.69
CA VAL A 835 0.08 -58.67 -3.60
C VAL A 835 0.43 -59.95 -2.86
N GLU A 836 0.80 -59.84 -1.58
CA GLU A 836 0.58 -60.91 -0.60
C GLU A 836 -0.29 -60.35 0.53
N SER A 837 -1.46 -60.95 0.67
CA SER A 837 -2.38 -60.87 1.80
C SER A 837 -1.82 -61.69 2.97
N GLU A 838 -1.95 -61.19 4.20
CA GLU A 838 -2.65 -61.90 5.29
C GLU A 838 -2.68 -61.08 6.60
N ASP A 839 -3.83 -61.21 7.26
CA ASP A 839 -4.29 -60.83 8.61
C ASP A 839 -4.47 -59.35 9.03
#